data_AF-A0A7J5WXV3-F1
#
_entry.id   AF-A0A7J5WXV3-F1
#
_cell.length_a   1.000
_cell.length_b   1.000
_cell.length_c   1.000
_cell.angle_alpha   90.00
_cell.angle_beta   90.00
_cell.angle_gamma   90.00
#
_symmetry.space_group_name_H-M   'P 1'
#
loop_
_entity.id
_entity.type
_entity.pdbx_description
1 polymer ?
#
loop_
_entity_poly.entity_id
_entity_poly.type
_entity_poly.pdbx_seq_one_letter_code
_entity_poly.pdbx_strand_id
1 'polypeptide(L)'
;MRVAIVIIGTRGDAQPGLVLAHALVERGHDVRIGLPPNTINDVMRQSLDVRPLGVDSRAHMEKVRRIRRETEGKPIRRMRDLGAAHVFGWDRLVDDMSTVVDGADVIVTGYNTEVQALAYAEAAGVPLVSIHHAPVRRNRRVAPFIGRLPARNSAAVLANWVLFDAVTSLLGRRRENRLRAQLGLPKVSRQFAKRMKDIPGVELQAYDPMFAIRDDPTWDGDSRLRRRPAVGFIELPAGLRPYLDPQPDEPEPGDDLMTWLDAGDDPLYVGFGSMPMRGQKATLEAFLTVARRLGRRLLICAGWTDLSAEIRAAAESDDVRIESHVDHATVFPRCAVVVHHGGAGTTAVALRSATPSLICWYMVDQPFWGEELERLGIGASMPMTSDGVLDPDRIEEAITSLLDPGVAERARRVSEKLTSAGDTVTYAVDEIERQVGDAAERGAGGASAGSSVTRLERLATDDALYWIMTPALGWSVVLQIVWVLDDEISPEALTAMNTALVRGPLHRILKTTDVYGARPRWERAPDAPPPAIDDFPIAESDIDTWAAEEMATVPLDVENGRCWRLRAARTESGGTVLSLCALHVATDGRGMLAAAAEAAAASGAPLDSATGGVTPRPLNVPDADTASRSRRRLADVADACVQVGEVARGLVRAVVEQRRSVDVEPDPRPDRPPLFERSPNARFTYATATVPTDVWERVAAEHGGTSNTMFIAAVSGLLRSSGFAPRGVPIKVGVPVDQREGDDERRNAIAGVSVYLADEPVAGGDLGGIRAACKAAFVRLSEGRRAPHIHLNPLIWFLPTSLLLKVAGAGAAGRTPDAMVSNLGDVPAEAMEIGGRPVRRIALRGMAQGVDPTTELRFGDGVQSWLLRSPEQVTFSVLGCDESHFPDDGTLRDLLDRELDSWDIPHHIW
;
A
#
# COMPACT_ATOMS: atom_id res chain seq x y z
N MET A 1 27.08 -0.68 -18.24
CA MET A 1 26.12 0.13 -17.47
C MET A 1 26.88 1.08 -16.56
N ARG A 2 26.24 2.18 -16.17
CA ARG A 2 26.71 3.14 -15.18
C ARG A 2 26.13 2.79 -13.82
N VAL A 3 26.98 2.49 -12.85
CA VAL A 3 26.56 2.12 -11.49
C VAL A 3 26.93 3.24 -10.53
N ALA A 4 25.95 3.76 -9.82
CA ALA A 4 26.18 4.70 -8.73
C ALA A 4 26.10 3.98 -7.38
N ILE A 5 27.18 3.99 -6.61
CA ILE A 5 27.22 3.42 -5.26
C ILE A 5 27.23 4.56 -4.24
N VAL A 6 26.23 4.64 -3.37
CA VAL A 6 26.09 5.73 -2.38
C VAL A 6 26.05 5.17 -0.96
N ILE A 7 27.11 5.41 -0.19
CA ILE A 7 27.26 4.86 1.16
C ILE A 7 27.70 5.95 2.13
N ILE A 8 27.01 6.02 3.28
CA ILE A 8 27.47 6.78 4.45
C ILE A 8 27.63 5.85 5.64
N GLY A 9 28.69 6.07 6.40
CA GLY A 9 28.98 5.29 7.60
C GLY A 9 30.46 5.22 7.94
N THR A 10 30.82 4.25 8.77
CA THR A 10 32.22 4.02 9.14
C THR A 10 32.90 3.09 8.12
N ARG A 11 34.14 2.66 8.39
CA ARG A 11 34.87 1.69 7.56
C ARG A 11 34.04 0.44 7.23
N GLY A 12 33.25 -0.06 8.18
CA GLY A 12 32.41 -1.25 8.00
C GLY A 12 31.31 -1.08 6.95
N ASP A 13 30.83 0.14 6.72
CA ASP A 13 29.83 0.47 5.69
C ASP A 13 30.52 0.71 4.34
N ALA A 14 31.65 1.43 4.33
CA ALA A 14 32.39 1.78 3.12
C ALA A 14 33.04 0.56 2.43
N GLN A 15 33.55 -0.38 3.22
CA GLN A 15 34.30 -1.52 2.71
C GLN A 15 33.52 -2.39 1.71
N PRO A 16 32.29 -2.84 2.01
CA PRO A 16 31.50 -3.62 1.05
C PRO A 16 31.23 -2.89 -0.26
N GLY A 17 30.96 -1.58 -0.20
CA GLY A 17 30.76 -0.78 -1.42
C GLY A 17 32.00 -0.68 -2.28
N LEU A 18 33.18 -0.54 -1.68
CA LEU A 18 34.44 -0.52 -2.40
C LEU A 18 34.71 -1.86 -3.10
N VAL A 19 34.50 -2.98 -2.40
CA VAL A 19 34.71 -4.33 -2.97
C VAL A 19 33.79 -4.54 -4.18
N LEU A 20 32.52 -4.16 -4.07
CA LEU A 20 31.58 -4.23 -5.18
C LEU A 20 31.96 -3.28 -6.32
N ALA A 21 32.45 -2.07 -6.02
CA ALA A 21 32.90 -1.12 -7.03
C ALA A 21 34.02 -1.70 -7.89
N HIS A 22 35.05 -2.29 -7.26
CA HIS A 22 36.13 -2.93 -7.98
C HIS A 22 35.65 -4.11 -8.82
N ALA A 23 34.82 -4.99 -8.27
CA ALA A 23 34.30 -6.13 -9.00
C ALA A 23 33.44 -5.72 -10.22
N LEU A 24 32.65 -4.64 -10.10
CA LEU A 24 31.88 -4.07 -11.21
C LEU A 24 32.79 -3.44 -12.28
N VAL A 25 33.86 -2.74 -11.88
CA VAL A 25 34.86 -2.19 -12.82
C VAL A 25 35.58 -3.30 -13.56
N GLU A 26 35.97 -4.38 -12.88
CA GLU A 26 36.60 -5.56 -13.48
C GLU A 26 35.69 -6.23 -14.52
N ARG A 27 34.37 -6.16 -14.33
CA ARG A 27 33.36 -6.60 -15.31
C ARG A 27 33.05 -5.59 -16.41
N GLY A 28 33.79 -4.48 -16.47
CA GLY A 28 33.71 -3.47 -17.54
C GLY A 28 32.57 -2.46 -17.36
N HIS A 29 32.06 -2.27 -16.15
CA HIS A 29 31.07 -1.24 -15.86
C HIS A 29 31.72 0.10 -15.50
N ASP A 30 30.98 1.18 -15.77
CA ASP A 30 31.36 2.54 -15.36
C ASP A 30 30.81 2.78 -13.95
N VAL A 31 31.68 2.89 -12.95
CA VAL A 31 31.28 2.93 -11.53
C VAL A 31 31.67 4.25 -10.90
N ARG A 32 30.67 4.96 -10.36
CA ARG A 32 30.87 6.13 -9.52
C ARG A 32 30.50 5.79 -8.08
N ILE A 33 31.41 6.03 -7.14
CA ILE A 33 31.20 5.69 -5.73
C ILE A 33 31.26 6.94 -4.84
N GLY A 34 30.19 7.18 -4.09
CA GLY A 34 30.08 8.21 -3.07
C GLY A 34 30.38 7.66 -1.69
N LEU A 35 31.42 8.18 -1.04
CA LEU A 35 31.85 7.80 0.32
C LEU A 35 32.03 9.02 1.24
N PRO A 36 31.97 8.86 2.57
CA PRO A 36 32.30 9.94 3.49
C PRO A 36 33.71 10.50 3.21
N PRO A 37 33.92 11.82 3.29
CA PRO A 37 35.21 12.42 2.94
C PRO A 37 36.43 11.82 3.66
N ASN A 38 36.26 11.38 4.90
CA ASN A 38 37.30 10.80 5.75
C ASN A 38 37.65 9.35 5.42
N THR A 39 36.90 8.68 4.54
CA THR A 39 37.23 7.31 4.09
C THR A 39 37.85 7.30 2.70
N ILE A 40 37.97 8.45 2.03
CA ILE A 40 38.54 8.57 0.68
C ILE A 40 40.03 8.88 0.82
N ASN A 41 40.88 7.97 0.34
CA ASN A 41 42.32 8.18 0.25
C ASN A 41 42.79 8.38 -1.20
N ASP A 42 44.07 8.74 -1.37
CA ASP A 42 44.61 9.04 -2.70
C ASP A 42 44.73 7.82 -3.61
N VAL A 43 44.89 6.63 -3.03
CA VAL A 43 44.96 5.37 -3.77
C VAL A 43 43.60 5.07 -4.42
N MET A 44 42.49 5.28 -3.69
CA MET A 44 41.12 5.21 -4.25
C MET A 44 40.90 6.22 -5.39
N ARG A 45 41.36 7.47 -5.23
CA ARG A 45 41.18 8.51 -6.25
C ARG A 45 41.90 8.22 -7.56
N GLN A 46 42.95 7.41 -7.53
CA GLN A 46 43.72 7.05 -8.71
C GLN A 46 43.09 5.89 -9.49
N SER A 47 42.26 5.05 -8.86
CA SER A 47 41.71 3.83 -9.46
C SER A 47 40.19 3.86 -9.70
N LEU A 48 39.43 4.71 -9.01
CA LEU A 48 37.97 4.77 -9.06
C LEU A 48 37.46 6.22 -9.22
N ASP A 49 36.29 6.39 -9.85
CA ASP A 49 35.54 7.66 -9.81
C ASP A 49 34.86 7.82 -8.43
N VAL A 50 35.66 8.14 -7.43
CA VAL A 50 35.22 8.33 -6.05
C VAL A 50 34.87 9.80 -5.77
N ARG A 51 33.70 10.03 -5.16
CA ARG A 51 33.19 11.36 -4.81
C ARG A 51 32.92 11.47 -3.30
N PRO A 52 33.19 12.63 -2.68
CA PRO A 52 32.77 12.87 -1.32
C PRO A 52 31.24 12.87 -1.22
N LEU A 53 30.71 12.18 -0.22
CA LEU A 53 29.28 12.04 0.03
C LEU A 53 28.95 12.36 1.49
N GLY A 54 28.29 13.51 1.71
CA GLY A 54 27.82 13.92 3.02
C GLY A 54 28.92 14.49 3.92
N VAL A 55 28.80 14.23 5.22
CA VAL A 55 29.72 14.75 6.26
C VAL A 55 30.70 13.68 6.70
N ASP A 56 31.80 14.13 7.31
CA ASP A 56 32.76 13.24 7.99
C ASP A 56 32.04 12.33 8.99
N SER A 57 32.19 11.02 8.79
CA SER A 57 31.48 10.01 9.58
C SER A 57 32.01 9.89 11.00
N ARG A 58 33.30 10.17 11.23
CA ARG A 58 33.92 10.22 12.57
C ARG A 58 33.39 11.43 13.34
N ALA A 59 33.39 12.61 12.73
CA ALA A 59 32.87 13.83 13.35
C ALA A 59 31.38 13.71 13.68
N HIS A 60 30.60 13.09 12.78
CA HIS A 60 29.18 12.80 13.02
C HIS A 60 29.01 11.88 14.24
N MET A 61 29.79 10.80 14.32
CA MET A 61 29.70 9.86 15.43
C MET A 61 30.11 10.48 16.78
N GLU A 62 31.16 11.29 16.80
CA GLU A 62 31.58 12.03 18.00
C GLU A 62 30.50 13.00 18.48
N LYS A 63 29.83 13.69 17.56
CA LYS A 63 28.69 14.55 17.89
C LYS A 63 27.53 13.76 18.51
N VAL A 64 27.14 12.64 17.91
CA VAL A 64 26.09 11.75 18.44
C VAL A 64 26.48 11.25 19.83
N ARG A 65 27.74 10.89 20.05
CA ARG A 65 28.26 10.44 21.36
C ARG A 65 28.21 11.54 22.40
N ARG A 66 28.67 12.75 22.08
CA ARG A 66 28.62 13.90 22.98
C ARG A 66 27.19 14.17 23.43
N ILE A 67 26.25 14.18 22.49
CA ILE A 67 24.82 14.34 22.81
C ILE A 67 24.35 13.25 23.76
N ARG A 68 24.70 11.98 23.54
CA ARG A 68 24.28 10.88 24.42
C ARG A 68 24.82 11.01 25.84
N ARG A 69 26.07 11.45 26.00
CA ARG A 69 26.71 11.71 27.30
C ARG A 69 26.06 12.90 28.02
N GLU A 70 25.92 14.04 27.35
CA GLU A 70 25.35 15.27 27.94
C GLU A 70 23.85 15.14 28.30
N THR A 71 23.16 14.18 27.68
CA THR A 71 21.72 13.93 27.89
C THR A 71 21.42 12.68 28.70
N GLU A 72 22.43 12.12 29.37
CA GLU A 72 22.24 11.02 30.33
C GLU A 72 21.28 11.41 31.46
N GLY A 73 20.36 10.49 31.79
CA GLY A 73 19.25 10.73 32.72
C GLY A 73 18.17 11.70 32.20
N LYS A 74 18.28 12.24 30.97
CA LYS A 74 17.38 13.29 30.42
C LYS A 74 16.70 12.84 29.12
N PRO A 75 15.67 11.95 29.19
CA PRO A 75 15.13 11.26 28.02
C PRO A 75 14.53 12.18 26.95
N ILE A 76 13.83 13.25 27.33
CA ILE A 76 13.22 14.21 26.39
C ILE A 76 14.29 15.00 25.63
N ARG A 77 15.30 15.52 26.36
CA ARG A 77 16.41 16.27 25.76
C ARG A 77 17.23 15.37 24.84
N ARG A 78 17.48 14.12 25.25
CA ARG A 78 18.14 13.09 24.44
C ARG A 78 17.41 12.85 23.13
N MET A 79 16.08 12.68 23.17
CA MET A 79 15.28 12.46 21.96
C MET A 79 15.34 13.66 20.99
N ARG A 80 15.23 14.88 21.51
CA ARG A 80 15.33 16.12 20.71
C ARG A 80 16.71 16.27 20.07
N ASP A 81 17.77 16.14 20.87
CA ASP A 81 19.14 16.42 20.44
C ASP A 81 19.66 15.31 19.51
N LEU A 82 19.29 14.04 19.73
CA LEU A 82 19.54 12.94 18.78
C LEU A 82 18.73 13.11 17.49
N GLY A 83 17.49 13.60 17.57
CA GLY A 83 16.70 13.99 16.41
C GLY A 83 17.41 15.03 15.56
N ALA A 84 18.04 16.04 16.20
CA ALA A 84 18.86 17.08 15.55
C ALA A 84 20.19 16.53 14.96
N ALA A 85 20.80 15.54 15.62
CA ALA A 85 21.98 14.86 15.11
C ALA A 85 21.68 14.00 13.87
N HIS A 86 20.54 13.32 13.84
CA HIS A 86 20.07 12.55 12.67
C HIS A 86 19.79 13.43 11.43
N VAL A 87 19.67 14.75 11.60
CA VAL A 87 19.54 15.74 10.50
C VAL A 87 20.89 16.20 9.98
N PHE A 88 21.95 16.00 10.76
CA PHE A 88 23.21 16.68 10.54
C PHE A 88 23.83 16.21 9.22
N GLY A 89 24.01 17.16 8.30
CA GLY A 89 24.54 16.88 6.97
C GLY A 89 23.51 16.43 5.95
N TRP A 90 22.20 16.48 6.23
CA TRP A 90 21.15 16.04 5.30
C TRP A 90 21.18 16.79 3.96
N ASP A 91 21.18 18.13 3.98
CA ASP A 91 21.14 18.93 2.75
C ASP A 91 22.40 18.69 1.91
N ARG A 92 23.58 18.69 2.56
CA ARG A 92 24.85 18.35 1.92
C ARG A 92 24.86 16.94 1.34
N LEU A 93 24.33 15.95 2.06
CA LEU A 93 24.23 14.57 1.58
C LEU A 93 23.36 14.49 0.33
N VAL A 94 22.23 15.20 0.32
CA VAL A 94 21.33 15.26 -0.85
C VAL A 94 22.04 15.89 -2.04
N ASP A 95 22.72 17.02 -1.83
CA ASP A 95 23.45 17.72 -2.88
C ASP A 95 24.59 16.87 -3.43
N ASP A 96 25.45 16.32 -2.57
CA ASP A 96 26.55 15.43 -2.97
C ASP A 96 25.99 14.18 -3.70
N MET A 97 24.91 13.58 -3.21
CA MET A 97 24.30 12.38 -3.80
C MET A 97 23.80 12.65 -5.23
N SER A 98 23.27 13.85 -5.52
CA SER A 98 22.82 14.21 -6.87
C SER A 98 23.94 14.06 -7.91
N THR A 99 25.17 14.39 -7.54
CA THR A 99 26.35 14.27 -8.42
C THR A 99 26.79 12.83 -8.61
N VAL A 100 26.60 11.98 -7.59
CA VAL A 100 26.98 10.57 -7.64
C VAL A 100 26.02 9.78 -8.52
N VAL A 101 24.72 10.04 -8.39
CA VAL A 101 23.67 9.28 -9.09
C VAL A 101 23.37 9.77 -10.51
N ASP A 102 23.96 10.89 -10.92
CA ASP A 102 23.72 11.48 -12.25
C ASP A 102 24.09 10.52 -13.39
N GLY A 103 23.11 10.23 -14.24
CA GLY A 103 23.22 9.35 -15.39
C GLY A 103 23.45 7.87 -15.06
N ALA A 104 23.17 7.42 -13.83
CA ALA A 104 23.29 6.02 -13.44
C ALA A 104 22.16 5.15 -14.02
N ASP A 105 22.49 3.91 -14.41
CA ASP A 105 21.53 2.88 -14.83
C ASP A 105 21.00 2.06 -13.65
N VAL A 106 21.71 2.07 -12.52
CA VAL A 106 21.32 1.43 -11.25
C VAL A 106 21.99 2.17 -10.08
N ILE A 107 21.24 2.31 -8.98
CA ILE A 107 21.74 2.91 -7.74
C ILE A 107 21.91 1.81 -6.69
N VAL A 108 23.11 1.69 -6.12
CA VAL A 108 23.44 0.80 -5.01
C VAL A 108 23.60 1.63 -3.74
N THR A 109 22.94 1.26 -2.65
CA THR A 109 22.90 2.06 -1.41
C THR A 109 23.12 1.21 -0.16
N GLY A 110 23.73 1.80 0.87
CA GLY A 110 23.65 1.28 2.24
C GLY A 110 22.30 1.60 2.91
N TYR A 111 22.05 1.01 4.07
CA TYR A 111 20.83 1.25 4.87
C TYR A 111 20.64 2.73 5.25
N ASN A 112 21.73 3.45 5.55
CA ASN A 112 21.67 4.83 6.06
C ASN A 112 21.34 5.88 4.98
N THR A 113 21.55 5.57 3.70
CA THR A 113 21.28 6.45 2.54
C THR A 113 20.02 6.07 1.77
N GLU A 114 19.32 5.03 2.21
CA GLU A 114 18.29 4.34 1.43
C GLU A 114 17.08 5.21 1.12
N VAL A 115 16.72 6.12 2.04
CA VAL A 115 15.59 7.05 1.87
C VAL A 115 15.86 8.07 0.76
N GLN A 116 17.07 8.61 0.73
CA GLN A 116 17.51 9.58 -0.26
C GLN A 116 17.70 8.90 -1.62
N ALA A 117 18.39 7.75 -1.63
CA ALA A 117 18.64 6.96 -2.82
C ALA A 117 17.33 6.50 -3.50
N LEU A 118 16.31 6.13 -2.72
CA LEU A 118 14.97 5.80 -3.25
C LEU A 118 14.34 6.99 -3.99
N ALA A 119 14.46 8.21 -3.47
CA ALA A 119 13.89 9.38 -4.15
C ALA A 119 14.61 9.64 -5.49
N TYR A 120 15.93 9.48 -5.55
CA TYR A 120 16.68 9.61 -6.80
C TYR A 120 16.37 8.47 -7.79
N ALA A 121 16.27 7.23 -7.31
CA ALA A 121 15.91 6.08 -8.13
C ALA A 121 14.50 6.22 -8.73
N GLU A 122 13.52 6.67 -7.95
CA GLU A 122 12.16 6.96 -8.43
C GLU A 122 12.14 8.07 -9.48
N ALA A 123 12.94 9.14 -9.29
CA ALA A 123 13.00 10.26 -10.22
C ALA A 123 13.67 9.88 -11.56
N ALA A 124 14.72 9.06 -11.49
CA ALA A 124 15.45 8.59 -12.67
C ALA A 124 14.81 7.37 -13.34
N GLY A 125 13.88 6.68 -12.67
CA GLY A 125 13.25 5.46 -13.18
C GLY A 125 14.18 4.25 -13.23
N VAL A 126 15.19 4.21 -12.34
CA VAL A 126 16.23 3.17 -12.34
C VAL A 126 16.12 2.23 -11.14
N PRO A 127 16.65 0.99 -11.22
CA PRO A 127 16.62 0.07 -10.10
C PRO A 127 17.41 0.58 -8.88
N LEU A 128 16.94 0.20 -7.69
CA LEU A 128 17.63 0.46 -6.42
C LEU A 128 18.01 -0.84 -5.73
N VAL A 129 19.32 -1.07 -5.56
CA VAL A 129 19.88 -2.20 -4.83
C VAL A 129 20.36 -1.75 -3.46
N SER A 130 19.84 -2.36 -2.39
CA SER A 130 20.23 -2.05 -1.02
C SER A 130 21.19 -3.09 -0.45
N ILE A 131 22.20 -2.66 0.28
CA ILE A 131 23.13 -3.54 1.01
C ILE A 131 22.80 -3.46 2.50
N HIS A 132 22.40 -4.60 3.09
CA HIS A 132 22.10 -4.72 4.51
C HIS A 132 23.07 -5.69 5.19
N HIS A 133 23.72 -5.24 6.25
CA HIS A 133 24.68 -6.04 7.02
C HIS A 133 24.04 -6.86 8.14
N ALA A 134 22.72 -6.85 8.27
CA ALA A 134 21.93 -7.61 9.23
C ALA A 134 20.46 -7.60 8.77
N PRO A 135 19.57 -8.45 9.31
CA PRO A 135 18.16 -8.48 8.91
C PRO A 135 17.37 -7.27 9.46
N VAL A 136 17.64 -6.08 8.90
CA VAL A 136 17.12 -4.77 9.34
C VAL A 136 15.82 -4.38 8.63
N ARG A 137 14.91 -5.36 8.53
CA ARG A 137 13.51 -5.21 8.09
C ARG A 137 12.58 -5.93 9.03
N ARG A 138 11.27 -5.64 8.96
CA ARG A 138 10.27 -6.23 9.86
C ARG A 138 10.42 -7.74 9.94
N ASN A 139 10.76 -8.21 11.13
CA ASN A 139 10.81 -9.62 11.50
C ASN A 139 10.54 -9.75 13.00
N ARG A 140 10.46 -10.99 13.49
CA ARG A 140 10.12 -11.31 14.88
C ARG A 140 11.34 -11.63 15.74
N ARG A 141 12.54 -11.60 15.18
CA ARG A 141 13.81 -11.95 15.86
C ARG A 141 14.66 -10.74 16.23
N VAL A 142 14.68 -9.70 15.38
CA VAL A 142 15.52 -8.51 15.54
C VAL A 142 14.65 -7.29 15.78
N ALA A 143 14.86 -6.60 16.90
CA ALA A 143 14.15 -5.37 17.24
C ALA A 143 14.95 -4.13 16.79
N PRO A 144 14.32 -3.13 16.15
CA PRO A 144 15.02 -1.93 15.67
C PRO A 144 15.37 -0.92 16.78
N PHE A 145 14.65 -0.92 17.91
CA PHE A 145 15.01 -0.12 19.10
C PHE A 145 15.72 -0.98 20.14
N ILE A 146 16.85 -0.47 20.66
CA ILE A 146 17.72 -1.20 21.59
C ILE A 146 17.11 -1.27 22.99
N GLY A 147 16.92 -2.51 23.42
CA GLY A 147 16.65 -2.97 24.78
C GLY A 147 16.49 -4.49 24.69
N ARG A 148 16.87 -5.25 25.72
CA ARG A 148 16.45 -6.65 25.84
C ARG A 148 14.93 -6.68 25.99
N LEU A 149 14.20 -6.54 24.88
CA LEU A 149 12.91 -7.20 24.78
C LEU A 149 13.25 -8.68 24.87
N PRO A 150 12.65 -9.45 25.79
CA PRO A 150 12.96 -10.86 25.91
C PRO A 150 12.79 -11.49 24.53
N ALA A 151 13.87 -12.06 23.98
CA ALA A 151 14.01 -12.61 22.62
C ALA A 151 12.95 -13.67 22.24
N ARG A 152 12.03 -13.98 23.17
CA ARG A 152 10.92 -14.91 23.03
C ARG A 152 9.56 -14.25 22.77
N ASN A 153 9.44 -12.92 22.82
CA ASN A 153 8.17 -12.23 22.54
C ASN A 153 8.14 -11.63 21.13
N SER A 154 7.85 -12.50 20.15
CA SER A 154 7.74 -12.15 18.72
C SER A 154 6.75 -11.02 18.43
N ALA A 155 5.68 -10.89 19.22
CA ALA A 155 4.71 -9.82 19.08
C ALA A 155 5.27 -8.46 19.53
N ALA A 156 6.07 -8.43 20.60
CA ALA A 156 6.73 -7.21 21.07
C ALA A 156 7.78 -6.71 20.07
N VAL A 157 8.55 -7.64 19.45
CA VAL A 157 9.51 -7.30 18.40
C VAL A 157 8.80 -6.71 17.17
N LEU A 158 7.67 -7.29 16.76
CA LEU A 158 6.88 -6.76 15.64
C LEU A 158 6.28 -5.38 15.96
N ALA A 159 5.75 -5.19 17.17
CA ALA A 159 5.27 -3.88 17.61
C ALA A 159 6.39 -2.83 17.62
N ASN A 160 7.62 -3.24 17.96
CA ASN A 160 8.80 -2.38 17.93
C ASN A 160 9.13 -1.91 16.51
N TRP A 161 9.02 -2.80 15.52
CA TRP A 161 9.11 -2.46 14.09
C TRP A 161 8.04 -1.48 13.63
N VAL A 162 6.77 -1.69 14.02
CA VAL A 162 5.67 -0.77 13.67
C VAL A 162 5.93 0.63 14.25
N LEU A 163 6.37 0.70 15.50
CA LEU A 163 6.73 1.96 16.15
C LEU A 163 7.92 2.63 15.45
N PHE A 164 8.95 1.86 15.10
CA PHE A 164 10.14 2.37 14.44
C PHE A 164 9.80 3.01 13.10
N ASP A 165 9.01 2.33 12.27
CA ASP A 165 8.58 2.86 10.98
C ASP A 165 7.69 4.11 11.12
N ALA A 166 6.84 4.15 12.14
CA ALA A 166 6.01 5.31 12.41
C ALA A 166 6.85 6.54 12.83
N VAL A 167 7.80 6.34 13.74
CA VAL A 167 8.68 7.41 14.25
C VAL A 167 9.63 7.91 13.18
N THR A 168 10.31 7.02 12.46
CA THR A 168 11.22 7.40 11.37
C THR A 168 10.47 8.10 10.24
N SER A 169 9.28 7.61 9.86
CA SER A 169 8.43 8.30 8.88
C SER A 169 8.03 9.69 9.38
N LEU A 170 7.61 9.86 10.62
CA LEU A 170 7.20 11.15 11.15
C LEU A 170 8.36 12.17 11.17
N LEU A 171 9.55 11.75 11.62
CA LEU A 171 10.73 12.61 11.73
C LEU A 171 11.35 12.95 10.36
N GLY A 172 11.31 12.03 9.40
CA GLY A 172 11.90 12.20 8.07
C GLY A 172 10.99 12.85 7.03
N ARG A 173 9.66 12.70 7.14
CA ARG A 173 8.69 13.02 6.07
C ARG A 173 8.77 14.45 5.53
N ARG A 174 9.02 15.46 6.38
CA ARG A 174 9.13 16.86 5.90
C ARG A 174 10.32 17.05 4.96
N ARG A 175 11.46 16.43 5.25
CA ARG A 175 12.69 16.56 4.45
C ARG A 175 12.63 15.69 3.22
N GLU A 176 12.13 14.48 3.36
CA GLU A 176 11.88 13.62 2.22
C GLU A 176 10.94 14.29 1.23
N ASN A 177 9.83 14.90 1.69
CA ASN A 177 8.96 15.68 0.81
C ASN A 177 9.63 16.90 0.16
N ARG A 178 10.66 17.50 0.80
CA ARG A 178 11.43 18.59 0.22
C ARG A 178 12.32 18.10 -0.92
N LEU A 179 13.05 17.00 -0.70
CA LEU A 179 13.84 16.33 -1.74
C LEU A 179 12.94 15.88 -2.90
N ARG A 180 11.81 15.23 -2.59
CA ARG A 180 10.85 14.80 -3.61
C ARG A 180 10.32 15.97 -4.44
N ALA A 181 10.01 17.10 -3.80
CA ALA A 181 9.60 18.29 -4.54
C ALA A 181 10.71 18.84 -5.45
N GLN A 182 11.98 18.82 -5.01
CA GLN A 182 13.12 19.20 -5.86
C GLN A 182 13.28 18.29 -7.08
N LEU A 183 12.92 17.01 -6.92
CA LEU A 183 12.97 15.99 -7.98
C LEU A 183 11.67 15.87 -8.80
N GLY A 184 10.68 16.74 -8.58
CA GLY A 184 9.39 16.68 -9.28
C GLY A 184 8.47 15.52 -8.89
N LEU A 185 8.75 14.85 -7.76
CA LEU A 185 7.99 13.70 -7.27
C LEU A 185 6.83 14.10 -6.34
N PRO A 186 5.72 13.33 -6.33
CA PRO A 186 4.60 13.56 -5.42
C PRO A 186 5.03 13.36 -3.96
N LYS A 187 4.34 14.03 -3.02
CA LYS A 187 4.59 13.87 -1.58
C LYS A 187 4.41 12.41 -1.14
N VAL A 188 5.19 11.99 -0.13
CA VAL A 188 5.10 10.66 0.47
C VAL A 188 3.70 10.40 1.00
N SER A 189 2.97 9.52 0.32
CA SER A 189 1.61 9.07 0.68
C SER A 189 1.59 7.65 1.26
N ARG A 190 2.63 6.84 0.98
CA ARG A 190 2.75 5.42 1.36
C ARG A 190 4.00 5.16 2.21
N GLN A 191 3.99 4.07 2.99
CA GLN A 191 5.13 3.63 3.81
C GLN A 191 6.36 3.32 2.94
N PHE A 192 7.57 3.49 3.49
CA PHE A 192 8.85 3.29 2.78
C PHE A 192 8.93 1.91 2.09
N ALA A 193 8.68 0.82 2.83
CA ALA A 193 8.70 -0.54 2.29
C ALA A 193 7.73 -0.76 1.11
N LYS A 194 6.59 -0.04 1.07
CA LYS A 194 5.64 -0.13 -0.06
C LYS A 194 6.16 0.58 -1.30
N ARG A 195 6.90 1.68 -1.14
CA ARG A 195 7.49 2.43 -2.26
C ARG A 195 8.70 1.72 -2.84
N MET A 196 9.49 1.06 -2.00
CA MET A 196 10.56 0.16 -2.44
C MET A 196 10.07 -0.95 -3.40
N LYS A 197 8.77 -1.30 -3.37
CA LYS A 197 8.17 -2.25 -4.32
C LYS A 197 7.96 -1.67 -5.72
N ASP A 198 7.70 -0.35 -5.79
CA ASP A 198 7.24 0.28 -7.03
C ASP A 198 8.39 0.54 -8.00
N ILE A 199 9.64 0.40 -7.53
CA ILE A 199 10.84 0.46 -8.37
C ILE A 199 11.54 -0.91 -8.41
N PRO A 200 12.13 -1.29 -9.56
CA PRO A 200 12.95 -2.50 -9.64
C PRO A 200 14.08 -2.49 -8.62
N GLY A 201 14.55 -3.67 -8.23
CA GLY A 201 15.67 -3.81 -7.31
C GLY A 201 15.50 -4.86 -6.23
N VAL A 202 16.55 -5.04 -5.43
CA VAL A 202 16.64 -6.03 -4.37
C VAL A 202 17.26 -5.44 -3.10
N GLU A 203 17.14 -6.17 -2.00
CA GLU A 203 17.81 -5.85 -0.74
C GLU A 203 18.82 -6.97 -0.43
N LEU A 204 20.06 -6.82 -0.92
CA LEU A 204 21.16 -7.76 -0.67
C LEU A 204 21.42 -7.87 0.83
N GLN A 205 21.28 -9.07 1.35
CA GLN A 205 21.66 -9.41 2.71
C GLN A 205 23.13 -9.82 2.67
N ALA A 206 24.03 -8.88 2.99
CA ALA A 206 25.49 -9.02 2.94
C ALA A 206 26.03 -9.79 4.15
N TYR A 207 25.44 -10.96 4.37
CA TYR A 207 25.82 -11.96 5.36
C TYR A 207 25.45 -13.36 4.86
N ASP A 208 26.03 -14.39 5.48
CA ASP A 208 25.86 -15.78 5.03
C ASP A 208 24.40 -16.28 5.12
N PRO A 209 23.89 -17.05 4.12
CA PRO A 209 22.55 -17.65 4.14
C PRO A 209 22.22 -18.50 5.37
N MET A 210 23.23 -18.96 6.13
CA MET A 210 23.03 -19.65 7.41
C MET A 210 22.42 -18.76 8.50
N PHE A 211 22.59 -17.44 8.39
CA PHE A 211 22.05 -16.43 9.32
C PHE A 211 20.79 -15.75 8.78
N ALA A 212 20.29 -16.17 7.62
CA ALA A 212 19.05 -15.66 7.07
C ALA A 212 17.86 -15.92 8.01
N ILE A 213 16.99 -14.93 8.13
CA ILE A 213 15.69 -15.12 8.78
C ILE A 213 14.89 -16.10 7.92
N ARG A 214 14.49 -17.22 8.54
CA ARG A 214 13.69 -18.29 7.93
C ARG A 214 12.44 -18.50 8.77
N ASP A 215 11.40 -19.02 8.12
CA ASP A 215 10.14 -19.40 8.77
C ASP A 215 9.46 -18.26 9.55
N ASP A 216 9.70 -17.01 9.14
CA ASP A 216 9.07 -15.82 9.72
C ASP A 216 8.06 -15.26 8.72
N PRO A 217 6.75 -15.42 8.96
CA PRO A 217 5.72 -14.98 8.03
C PRO A 217 5.74 -13.48 7.71
N THR A 218 6.29 -12.64 8.61
CA THR A 218 6.43 -11.21 8.38
C THR A 218 7.63 -10.93 7.48
N TRP A 219 8.78 -11.55 7.77
CA TRP A 219 9.96 -11.44 6.91
C TRP A 219 9.71 -12.01 5.51
N ASP A 220 9.10 -13.20 5.44
CA ASP A 220 8.74 -13.88 4.20
C ASP A 220 7.63 -13.16 3.44
N GLY A 221 6.69 -12.53 4.16
CA GLY A 221 5.66 -11.70 3.56
C GLY A 221 6.27 -10.49 2.86
N ASP A 222 7.18 -9.80 3.54
CA ASP A 222 7.86 -8.63 2.98
C ASP A 222 8.89 -9.03 1.90
N SER A 223 9.56 -10.18 2.02
CA SER A 223 10.54 -10.65 1.02
C SER A 223 9.89 -11.15 -0.27
N ARG A 224 8.61 -11.58 -0.21
CA ARG A 224 7.77 -11.78 -1.40
C ARG A 224 7.43 -10.48 -2.12
N LEU A 225 7.46 -9.33 -1.43
CA LEU A 225 7.22 -8.01 -2.04
C LEU A 225 8.50 -7.43 -2.66
N ARG A 226 9.66 -7.71 -2.06
CA ARG A 226 10.99 -7.34 -2.60
C ARG A 226 12.01 -8.40 -2.23
N ARG A 227 12.73 -8.94 -3.21
CA ARG A 227 13.69 -10.02 -2.99
C ARG A 227 14.82 -9.58 -2.04
N ARG A 228 15.20 -10.51 -1.16
CA ARG A 228 16.26 -10.33 -0.16
C ARG A 228 17.30 -11.47 -0.22
N PRO A 229 18.07 -11.61 -1.30
CA PRO A 229 19.05 -12.69 -1.39
C PRO A 229 20.13 -12.50 -0.32
N ALA A 230 20.38 -13.55 0.46
CA ALA A 230 21.57 -13.65 1.28
C ALA A 230 22.73 -14.08 0.38
N VAL A 231 23.72 -13.19 0.25
CA VAL A 231 24.82 -13.38 -0.71
C VAL A 231 26.09 -13.90 -0.06
N GLY A 232 26.21 -13.81 1.28
CA GLY A 232 27.48 -14.03 1.98
C GLY A 232 28.07 -12.74 2.54
N PHE A 233 29.16 -12.84 3.30
CA PHE A 233 29.87 -11.69 3.83
C PHE A 233 30.77 -11.06 2.75
N ILE A 234 30.58 -9.77 2.46
CA ILE A 234 31.41 -9.02 1.51
C ILE A 234 32.72 -8.64 2.21
N GLU A 235 33.70 -9.52 2.10
CA GLU A 235 35.01 -9.39 2.72
C GLU A 235 35.95 -8.54 1.87
N LEU A 236 36.93 -7.91 2.52
CA LEU A 236 37.97 -7.13 1.84
C LEU A 236 39.11 -8.05 1.38
N PRO A 237 39.33 -8.23 0.07
CA PRO A 237 40.47 -8.96 -0.43
C PRO A 237 41.78 -8.25 -0.06
N ALA A 238 42.86 -9.00 0.12
CA ALA A 238 44.16 -8.45 0.49
C ALA A 238 44.65 -7.35 -0.47
N GLY A 239 44.43 -7.53 -1.78
CA GLY A 239 44.79 -6.54 -2.81
C GLY A 239 44.01 -5.23 -2.75
N LEU A 240 42.88 -5.18 -2.03
CA LEU A 240 42.06 -3.97 -1.88
C LEU A 240 42.29 -3.25 -0.53
N ARG A 241 43.18 -3.75 0.33
CA ARG A 241 43.50 -3.12 1.63
C ARG A 241 44.06 -1.69 1.51
N PRO A 242 45.00 -1.39 0.57
CA PRO A 242 45.57 -0.03 0.45
C PRO A 242 44.56 1.07 0.16
N TYR A 243 43.36 0.71 -0.28
CA TYR A 243 42.28 1.64 -0.57
C TYR A 243 41.56 2.09 0.70
N LEU A 244 41.49 1.27 1.77
CA LEU A 244 40.72 1.58 3.00
C LEU A 244 41.59 1.89 4.20
N ASP A 245 42.86 1.50 4.17
CA ASP A 245 43.80 1.82 5.24
C ASP A 245 44.30 3.28 5.07
N PRO A 246 44.49 4.01 6.19
CA PRO A 246 45.06 5.35 6.15
C PRO A 246 46.48 5.34 5.56
N GLN A 247 46.88 6.46 4.95
CA GLN A 247 48.20 6.73 4.36
C GLN A 247 49.37 6.38 5.32
N PRO A 248 50.58 6.12 4.79
CA PRO A 248 51.68 5.33 5.38
C PRO A 248 52.40 5.93 6.61
N ASP A 249 51.80 6.92 7.28
CA ASP A 249 52.37 7.61 8.44
C ASP A 249 52.00 6.93 9.77
N GLU A 250 51.02 6.01 9.76
CA GLU A 250 50.79 5.08 10.86
C GLU A 250 51.71 3.87 10.66
N PRO A 251 52.58 3.52 11.64
CA PRO A 251 53.43 2.34 11.50
C PRO A 251 52.52 1.12 11.30
N GLU A 252 52.74 0.37 10.21
CA GLU A 252 52.18 -0.98 10.09
C GLU A 252 52.50 -1.75 11.39
N PRO A 253 51.60 -2.62 11.89
CA PRO A 253 51.94 -3.49 13.01
C PRO A 253 53.21 -4.24 12.62
N GLY A 254 54.33 -3.81 13.20
CA GLY A 254 55.64 -4.21 12.70
C GLY A 254 55.84 -5.71 12.83
N ASP A 255 56.89 -6.23 12.20
CA ASP A 255 57.35 -7.62 12.38
C ASP A 255 57.40 -8.06 13.87
N ASP A 256 57.50 -7.10 14.79
CA ASP A 256 57.39 -7.24 16.25
C ASP A 256 56.06 -7.87 16.74
N LEU A 257 54.89 -7.50 16.19
CA LEU A 257 53.60 -8.08 16.63
C LEU A 257 53.49 -9.56 16.25
N MET A 258 53.89 -9.91 15.03
CA MET A 258 53.87 -11.30 14.57
C MET A 258 54.88 -12.14 15.34
N THR A 259 56.07 -11.59 15.61
CA THR A 259 57.07 -12.21 16.48
C THR A 259 56.51 -12.46 17.88
N TRP A 260 55.80 -11.48 18.47
CA TRP A 260 55.16 -11.63 19.76
C TRP A 260 54.08 -12.71 19.74
N LEU A 261 53.23 -12.78 18.70
CA LEU A 261 52.23 -13.84 18.55
C LEU A 261 52.88 -15.22 18.46
N ASP A 262 53.97 -15.37 17.70
CA ASP A 262 54.71 -16.63 17.53
C ASP A 262 55.46 -17.07 18.80
N ALA A 263 55.82 -16.14 19.69
CA ALA A 263 56.65 -16.41 20.87
C ALA A 263 55.92 -17.06 22.06
N GLY A 264 54.61 -17.32 22.00
CA GLY A 264 53.88 -17.92 23.12
C GLY A 264 52.50 -18.45 22.77
N ASP A 265 51.70 -18.76 23.80
CA ASP A 265 50.34 -19.33 23.65
C ASP A 265 49.35 -18.32 23.05
N ASP A 266 48.37 -18.78 22.27
CA ASP A 266 47.38 -17.92 21.63
C ASP A 266 46.70 -16.96 22.64
N PRO A 267 46.79 -15.62 22.44
CA PRO A 267 46.23 -14.64 23.36
C PRO A 267 44.70 -14.53 23.28
N LEU A 268 44.12 -13.87 24.28
CA LEU A 268 42.81 -13.25 24.19
C LEU A 268 42.94 -11.94 23.39
N TYR A 269 42.13 -11.76 22.36
CA TYR A 269 42.04 -10.49 21.65
C TYR A 269 40.90 -9.64 22.23
N VAL A 270 41.12 -8.35 22.44
CA VAL A 270 40.08 -7.39 22.85
C VAL A 270 40.11 -6.16 21.94
N GLY A 271 39.04 -5.95 21.17
CA GLY A 271 38.94 -4.81 20.26
C GLY A 271 37.51 -4.42 19.93
N PHE A 272 37.16 -3.14 20.15
CA PHE A 272 35.82 -2.61 19.89
C PHE A 272 35.71 -1.82 18.57
N GLY A 273 36.77 -1.79 17.76
CA GLY A 273 36.77 -1.20 16.42
C GLY A 273 36.45 0.30 16.43
N SER A 274 35.51 0.72 15.57
CA SER A 274 35.05 2.11 15.50
C SER A 274 34.18 2.55 16.70
N MET A 275 33.88 1.64 17.62
CA MET A 275 33.19 1.92 18.88
C MET A 275 34.21 2.09 20.01
N PRO A 276 34.33 3.27 20.64
CA PRO A 276 35.32 3.53 21.66
C PRO A 276 34.93 2.77 22.91
N MET A 277 35.94 2.23 23.56
CA MET A 277 35.79 1.51 24.81
C MET A 277 35.16 2.43 25.87
N ARG A 278 33.95 2.09 26.33
CA ARG A 278 33.32 2.80 27.46
C ARG A 278 34.10 2.49 28.74
N GLY A 279 34.20 3.45 29.65
CA GLY A 279 34.91 3.23 30.91
C GLY A 279 36.33 2.68 30.69
N GLN A 280 37.08 3.25 29.75
CA GLN A 280 38.36 2.74 29.23
C GLN A 280 39.23 2.04 30.30
N LYS A 281 39.50 2.72 31.42
CA LYS A 281 40.28 2.17 32.53
C LYS A 281 39.63 0.93 33.17
N ALA A 282 38.35 1.00 33.52
CA ALA A 282 37.63 -0.11 34.15
C ALA A 282 37.47 -1.32 33.22
N THR A 283 37.18 -1.10 31.93
CA THR A 283 37.12 -2.19 30.94
C THR A 283 38.49 -2.83 30.76
N LEU A 284 39.56 -2.03 30.65
CA LEU A 284 40.94 -2.53 30.53
C LEU A 284 41.34 -3.35 31.77
N GLU A 285 41.09 -2.83 32.97
CA GLU A 285 41.36 -3.52 34.24
C GLU A 285 40.58 -4.84 34.36
N ALA A 286 39.34 -4.90 33.87
CA ALA A 286 38.55 -6.12 33.84
C ALA A 286 39.20 -7.20 32.97
N PHE A 287 39.56 -6.88 31.72
CA PHE A 287 40.20 -7.85 30.83
C PHE A 287 41.63 -8.24 31.27
N LEU A 288 42.41 -7.31 31.83
CA LEU A 288 43.70 -7.63 32.46
C LEU A 288 43.53 -8.59 33.64
N THR A 289 42.47 -8.43 34.42
CA THR A 289 42.16 -9.33 35.54
C THR A 289 41.78 -10.72 35.04
N VAL A 290 40.91 -10.80 34.04
CA VAL A 290 40.48 -12.08 33.47
C VAL A 290 41.64 -12.81 32.78
N ALA A 291 42.44 -12.11 31.98
CA ALA A 291 43.62 -12.68 31.33
C ALA A 291 44.59 -13.30 32.34
N ARG A 292 44.87 -12.60 33.44
CA ARG A 292 45.70 -13.11 34.55
C ARG A 292 45.08 -14.33 35.24
N ARG A 293 43.78 -14.31 35.54
CA ARG A 293 43.08 -15.43 36.20
C ARG A 293 43.06 -16.69 35.33
N LEU A 294 42.92 -16.51 34.02
CA LEU A 294 42.91 -17.60 33.04
C LEU A 294 44.31 -18.03 32.58
N GLY A 295 45.38 -17.33 33.00
CA GLY A 295 46.74 -17.59 32.56
C GLY A 295 46.93 -17.41 31.06
N ARG A 296 46.29 -16.41 30.45
CA ARG A 296 46.36 -16.12 29.01
C ARG A 296 47.02 -14.78 28.74
N ARG A 297 47.78 -14.73 27.64
CA ARG A 297 48.28 -13.48 27.07
C ARG A 297 47.11 -12.63 26.55
N LEU A 298 47.28 -11.32 26.47
CA LEU A 298 46.24 -10.37 26.09
C LEU A 298 46.73 -9.43 24.99
N LEU A 299 46.01 -9.40 23.86
CA LEU A 299 46.21 -8.44 22.78
C LEU A 299 45.05 -7.45 22.75
N ILE A 300 45.34 -6.17 22.90
CA ILE A 300 44.33 -5.10 22.93
C ILE A 300 44.47 -4.24 21.69
N CYS A 301 43.40 -4.15 20.91
CA CYS A 301 43.30 -3.23 19.78
C CYS A 301 42.48 -2.00 20.18
N ALA A 302 43.17 -0.88 20.38
CA ALA A 302 42.57 0.37 20.85
C ALA A 302 41.62 0.98 19.82
N GLY A 303 41.92 0.84 18.53
CA GLY A 303 41.11 1.36 17.42
C GLY A 303 40.82 2.85 17.58
N TRP A 304 39.53 3.21 17.61
CA TRP A 304 39.08 4.62 17.81
C TRP A 304 39.13 5.09 19.27
N THR A 305 39.65 4.29 20.18
CA THR A 305 39.84 4.65 21.58
C THR A 305 41.19 5.32 21.74
N ASP A 306 41.19 6.62 22.03
CA ASP A 306 42.41 7.33 22.42
C ASP A 306 42.75 6.93 23.87
N LEU A 307 43.65 5.95 24.03
CA LEU A 307 44.21 5.56 25.33
C LEU A 307 45.36 6.50 25.65
N SER A 308 45.33 7.15 26.82
CA SER A 308 46.46 8.01 27.23
C SER A 308 47.76 7.21 27.33
N ALA A 309 48.88 7.87 27.05
CA ALA A 309 50.21 7.25 27.17
C ALA A 309 50.45 6.64 28.56
N GLU A 310 49.89 7.25 29.61
CA GLU A 310 49.92 6.74 30.99
C GLU A 310 49.15 5.42 31.14
N ILE A 311 47.95 5.30 30.55
CA ILE A 311 47.15 4.07 30.61
C ILE A 311 47.83 2.96 29.81
N ARG A 312 48.42 3.30 28.66
CA ARG A 312 49.15 2.35 27.80
C ARG A 312 50.37 1.78 28.54
N ALA A 313 51.23 2.65 29.07
CA ALA A 313 52.44 2.25 29.78
C ALA A 313 52.14 1.46 31.06
N ALA A 314 51.01 1.70 31.72
CA ALA A 314 50.61 0.97 32.92
C ALA A 314 50.08 -0.45 32.64
N ALA A 315 49.67 -0.74 31.39
CA ALA A 315 49.04 -2.00 31.02
C ALA A 315 49.95 -2.92 30.18
N GLU A 316 50.89 -2.37 29.41
CA GLU A 316 51.82 -3.17 28.60
C GLU A 316 52.81 -3.98 29.45
N SER A 317 53.02 -5.23 29.05
CA SER A 317 53.97 -6.16 29.68
C SER A 317 54.33 -7.27 28.67
N ASP A 318 55.22 -8.20 29.03
CA ASP A 318 55.60 -9.31 28.14
C ASP A 318 54.38 -10.15 27.69
N ASP A 319 53.35 -10.27 28.54
CA ASP A 319 52.10 -11.00 28.26
C ASP A 319 50.95 -10.11 27.76
N VAL A 320 51.13 -8.78 27.72
CA VAL A 320 50.10 -7.82 27.31
C VAL A 320 50.62 -6.87 26.26
N ARG A 321 50.06 -6.98 25.05
CA ARG A 321 50.40 -6.12 23.91
C ARG A 321 49.23 -5.19 23.59
N ILE A 322 49.51 -3.91 23.35
CA ILE A 322 48.52 -2.93 22.91
C ILE A 322 48.90 -2.45 21.51
N GLU A 323 47.94 -2.49 20.60
CA GLU A 323 48.07 -2.01 19.22
C GLU A 323 46.98 -1.01 18.90
N SER A 324 47.28 -0.07 18.00
CA SER A 324 46.29 0.92 17.55
C SER A 324 45.34 0.29 16.53
N HIS A 325 45.89 -0.42 15.56
CA HIS A 325 45.16 -1.10 14.49
C HIS A 325 45.84 -2.44 14.19
N VAL A 326 45.06 -3.46 13.83
CA VAL A 326 45.58 -4.77 13.41
C VAL A 326 44.80 -5.32 12.22
N ASP A 327 45.44 -6.14 11.39
CA ASP A 327 44.74 -6.94 10.39
C ASP A 327 44.07 -8.14 11.04
N HIS A 328 42.75 -8.04 11.26
CA HIS A 328 41.97 -9.10 11.88
C HIS A 328 42.09 -10.44 11.17
N ALA A 329 42.18 -10.46 9.83
CA ALA A 329 42.24 -11.72 9.09
C ALA A 329 43.54 -12.50 9.36
N THR A 330 44.61 -11.77 9.70
CA THR A 330 45.91 -12.34 10.07
C THR A 330 46.01 -12.65 11.57
N VAL A 331 45.40 -11.81 12.42
CA VAL A 331 45.50 -11.92 13.89
C VAL A 331 44.50 -12.90 14.51
N PHE A 332 43.24 -12.92 14.07
CA PHE A 332 42.20 -13.75 14.71
C PHE A 332 42.47 -15.26 14.67
N PRO A 333 43.05 -15.84 13.59
CA PRO A 333 43.43 -17.25 13.58
C PRO A 333 44.50 -17.62 14.63
N ARG A 334 45.19 -16.62 15.19
CA ARG A 334 46.25 -16.76 16.20
C ARG A 334 45.78 -16.38 17.60
N CYS A 335 44.46 -16.31 17.83
CA CYS A 335 43.87 -15.94 19.11
C CYS A 335 43.02 -17.09 19.65
N ALA A 336 43.02 -17.29 20.97
CA ALA A 336 42.21 -18.32 21.61
C ALA A 336 40.72 -17.94 21.64
N VAL A 337 40.44 -16.67 21.93
CA VAL A 337 39.10 -16.06 21.93
C VAL A 337 39.23 -14.61 21.46
N VAL A 338 38.28 -14.16 20.64
CA VAL A 338 38.18 -12.75 20.22
C VAL A 338 37.02 -12.06 20.92
N VAL A 339 37.31 -10.97 21.62
CA VAL A 339 36.32 -10.12 22.28
C VAL A 339 36.10 -8.88 21.43
N HIS A 340 34.87 -8.67 20.97
CA HIS A 340 34.56 -7.54 20.11
C HIS A 340 33.15 -6.99 20.28
N HIS A 341 32.89 -5.83 19.67
CA HIS A 341 31.61 -5.14 19.78
C HIS A 341 30.46 -5.81 19.02
N GLY A 342 30.76 -6.68 18.05
CA GLY A 342 29.75 -7.43 17.29
C GLY A 342 29.32 -6.78 15.99
N GLY A 343 30.11 -5.86 15.43
CA GLY A 343 29.84 -5.33 14.09
C GLY A 343 29.97 -6.41 13.02
N ALA A 344 29.07 -6.42 12.04
CA ALA A 344 28.97 -7.48 11.03
C ALA A 344 30.32 -7.85 10.37
N GLY A 345 31.14 -6.87 10.00
CA GLY A 345 32.45 -7.12 9.39
C GLY A 345 33.45 -7.80 10.33
N THR A 346 33.50 -7.41 11.62
CA THR A 346 34.37 -8.06 12.61
C THR A 346 33.89 -9.48 12.91
N THR A 347 32.57 -9.66 13.06
CA THR A 347 31.95 -10.98 13.26
C THR A 347 32.22 -11.91 12.07
N ALA A 348 32.17 -11.39 10.85
CA ALA A 348 32.49 -12.15 9.63
C ALA A 348 33.93 -12.68 9.64
N VAL A 349 34.90 -11.84 10.01
CA VAL A 349 36.31 -12.26 10.09
C VAL A 349 36.50 -13.30 11.19
N ALA A 350 35.87 -13.13 12.37
CA ALA A 350 35.94 -14.11 13.45
C ALA A 350 35.37 -15.47 13.05
N LEU A 351 34.22 -15.47 12.35
CA LEU A 351 33.59 -16.67 11.79
C LEU A 351 34.53 -17.37 10.78
N ARG A 352 35.18 -16.61 9.88
CA ARG A 352 36.13 -17.16 8.90
C ARG A 352 37.37 -17.75 9.54
N SER A 353 37.93 -17.05 10.52
CA SER A 353 39.08 -17.52 11.29
C SER A 353 38.77 -18.72 12.18
N ALA A 354 37.49 -19.14 12.25
CA ALA A 354 37.02 -20.20 13.14
C ALA A 354 37.35 -19.92 14.61
N THR A 355 37.39 -18.65 15.01
CA THR A 355 37.81 -18.22 16.34
C THR A 355 36.59 -17.97 17.23
N PRO A 356 36.46 -18.67 18.39
CA PRO A 356 35.39 -18.42 19.34
C PRO A 356 35.33 -16.95 19.78
N SER A 357 34.13 -16.40 19.92
CA SER A 357 33.96 -14.95 20.11
C SER A 357 33.07 -14.58 21.28
N LEU A 358 33.49 -13.58 22.06
CA LEU A 358 32.65 -12.89 23.04
C LEU A 358 32.22 -11.54 22.47
N ILE A 359 30.91 -11.37 22.25
CA ILE A 359 30.32 -10.13 21.77
C ILE A 359 29.90 -9.26 22.95
N CYS A 360 30.57 -8.12 23.14
CA CYS A 360 30.15 -7.08 24.08
C CYS A 360 29.44 -5.95 23.31
N TRP A 361 28.12 -6.07 23.14
CA TRP A 361 27.36 -5.22 22.22
C TRP A 361 26.94 -3.89 22.83
N TYR A 362 26.92 -2.85 21.99
CA TYR A 362 26.44 -1.51 22.31
C TYR A 362 25.00 -1.30 21.80
N MET A 363 24.78 -1.52 20.50
CA MET A 363 23.51 -1.19 19.83
C MET A 363 23.40 -1.74 18.39
N VAL A 364 22.24 -1.51 17.77
CA VAL A 364 21.93 -1.79 16.35
C VAL A 364 21.85 -3.29 16.08
N ASP A 365 22.76 -3.83 15.27
CA ASP A 365 22.82 -5.21 14.79
C ASP A 365 23.66 -6.11 15.70
N GLN A 366 24.49 -5.53 16.56
CA GLN A 366 25.43 -6.24 17.42
C GLN A 366 24.78 -7.30 18.34
N PRO A 367 23.61 -7.06 18.95
CA PRO A 367 22.94 -8.08 19.77
C PRO A 367 22.52 -9.30 18.94
N PHE A 368 22.05 -9.09 17.69
CA PHE A 368 21.68 -10.18 16.79
C PHE A 368 22.88 -11.09 16.49
N TRP A 369 24.04 -10.51 16.21
CA TRP A 369 25.26 -11.29 16.01
C TRP A 369 25.66 -12.09 17.25
N GLY A 370 25.55 -11.49 18.43
CA GLY A 370 25.74 -12.18 19.70
C GLY A 370 24.84 -13.40 19.86
N GLU A 371 23.55 -13.23 19.62
CA GLU A 371 22.56 -14.32 19.71
C GLU A 371 22.80 -15.43 18.68
N GLU A 372 23.24 -15.09 17.47
CA GLU A 372 23.55 -16.08 16.44
C GLU A 372 24.81 -16.91 16.78
N LEU A 373 25.85 -16.28 17.36
CA LEU A 373 27.03 -17.04 17.81
C LEU A 373 26.71 -17.93 19.01
N GLU A 374 25.89 -17.47 19.95
CA GLU A 374 25.37 -18.29 21.06
C GLU A 374 24.54 -19.48 20.54
N ARG A 375 23.65 -19.23 19.57
CA ARG A 375 22.81 -20.29 18.95
C ARG A 375 23.65 -21.38 18.28
N LEU A 376 24.77 -20.99 17.66
CA LEU A 376 25.70 -21.93 17.05
C LEU A 376 26.65 -22.59 18.07
N GLY A 377 26.66 -22.12 19.32
CA GLY A 377 27.53 -22.62 20.38
C GLY A 377 29.00 -22.32 20.15
N ILE A 378 29.30 -21.22 19.45
CA ILE A 378 30.66 -20.76 19.09
C ILE A 378 30.98 -19.37 19.67
N GLY A 379 30.05 -18.78 20.42
CA GLY A 379 30.25 -17.49 21.05
C GLY A 379 29.35 -17.27 22.26
N ALA A 380 29.61 -16.16 22.93
CA ALA A 380 28.84 -15.65 24.06
C ALA A 380 28.51 -14.16 23.83
N SER A 381 27.44 -13.66 24.45
CA SER A 381 26.94 -12.30 24.24
C SER A 381 26.61 -11.58 25.54
N MET A 382 27.07 -10.34 25.68
CA MET A 382 26.73 -9.48 26.82
C MET A 382 26.60 -8.00 26.45
N PRO A 383 25.72 -7.25 27.13
CA PRO A 383 25.60 -5.81 26.93
C PRO A 383 26.83 -5.06 27.46
N MET A 384 27.30 -4.07 26.69
CA MET A 384 28.19 -3.03 27.20
C MET A 384 27.39 -2.02 28.03
N THR A 385 27.72 -1.90 29.31
CA THR A 385 27.09 -0.97 30.26
C THR A 385 27.36 0.49 29.89
N SER A 386 26.55 1.42 30.38
CA SER A 386 26.69 2.87 30.06
C SER A 386 27.95 3.48 30.70
N ASP A 387 28.33 3.00 31.87
CA ASP A 387 29.53 3.36 32.62
C ASP A 387 30.78 2.56 32.18
N GLY A 388 30.61 1.51 31.37
CA GLY A 388 31.71 0.68 30.87
C GLY A 388 32.30 -0.26 31.92
N VAL A 389 31.56 -0.49 33.00
CA VAL A 389 31.92 -1.49 34.01
C VAL A 389 31.39 -2.84 33.52
N LEU A 390 32.30 -3.68 33.06
CA LEU A 390 32.02 -5.10 32.81
C LEU A 390 32.44 -5.89 34.04
N ASP A 391 31.58 -6.81 34.48
CA ASP A 391 31.84 -7.70 35.61
C ASP A 391 32.90 -8.74 35.22
N PRO A 392 34.12 -8.71 35.83
CA PRO A 392 35.18 -9.64 35.48
C PRO A 392 34.78 -11.10 35.65
N ASP A 393 33.94 -11.42 36.65
CA ASP A 393 33.52 -12.80 36.91
C ASP A 393 32.65 -13.34 35.78
N ARG A 394 31.78 -12.49 35.20
CA ARG A 394 30.96 -12.84 34.03
C ARG A 394 31.78 -12.95 32.75
N ILE A 395 32.78 -12.09 32.58
CA ILE A 395 33.70 -12.19 31.44
C ILE A 395 34.49 -13.50 31.54
N GLU A 396 35.02 -13.82 32.72
CA GLU A 396 35.76 -15.05 32.98
C GLU A 396 34.90 -16.29 32.72
N GLU A 397 33.66 -16.33 33.22
CA GLU A 397 32.71 -17.42 32.94
C GLU A 397 32.48 -17.59 31.43
N ALA A 398 32.21 -16.49 30.72
CA ALA A 398 31.98 -16.52 29.29
C ALA A 398 33.23 -17.01 28.53
N ILE A 399 34.41 -16.45 28.80
CA ILE A 399 35.66 -16.84 28.11
C ILE A 399 36.04 -18.28 28.45
N THR A 400 35.89 -18.72 29.70
CA THR A 400 36.13 -20.11 30.10
C THR A 400 35.28 -21.07 29.29
N SER A 401 34.00 -20.75 29.09
CA SER A 401 33.11 -21.56 28.27
C SER A 401 33.56 -21.64 26.80
N LEU A 402 34.17 -20.58 26.27
CA LEU A 402 34.64 -20.49 24.88
C LEU A 402 35.99 -21.18 24.64
N LEU A 403 36.78 -21.38 25.69
CA LEU A 403 38.06 -22.09 25.64
C LEU A 403 37.89 -23.63 25.57
N ASP A 404 36.66 -24.14 25.68
CA ASP A 404 36.39 -25.57 25.51
C ASP A 404 36.76 -26.04 24.09
N PRO A 405 37.56 -27.11 23.93
CA PRO A 405 37.99 -27.59 22.60
C PRO A 405 36.84 -27.93 21.64
N GLY A 406 35.69 -28.35 22.18
CA GLY A 406 34.48 -28.61 21.40
C GLY A 406 33.87 -27.34 20.80
N VAL A 407 34.09 -26.17 21.39
CA VAL A 407 33.69 -24.86 20.81
C VAL A 407 34.53 -24.55 19.57
N ALA A 408 35.85 -24.72 19.66
CA ALA A 408 36.76 -24.51 18.54
C ALA A 408 36.46 -25.47 17.37
N GLU A 409 36.16 -26.75 17.68
CA GLU A 409 35.70 -27.72 16.68
C GLU A 409 34.40 -27.29 15.99
N ARG A 410 33.41 -26.78 16.75
CA ARG A 410 32.17 -26.24 16.18
C ARG A 410 32.43 -25.00 15.32
N ALA A 411 33.31 -24.09 15.76
CA ALA A 411 33.67 -22.89 15.02
C ALA A 411 34.31 -23.24 13.67
N ARG A 412 35.18 -24.25 13.61
CA ARG A 412 35.75 -24.74 12.34
C ARG A 412 34.69 -25.29 11.39
N ARG A 413 33.79 -26.14 11.90
CA ARG A 413 32.67 -26.68 11.10
C ARG A 413 31.70 -25.61 10.61
N VAL A 414 31.57 -24.50 11.33
CA VAL A 414 30.78 -23.34 10.88
C VAL A 414 31.54 -22.62 9.78
N SER A 415 32.83 -22.33 9.97
CA SER A 415 33.69 -21.66 8.98
C SER A 415 33.71 -22.39 7.63
N GLU A 416 33.85 -23.72 7.65
CA GLU A 416 33.85 -24.58 6.45
C GLU A 416 32.55 -24.53 5.64
N LYS A 417 31.44 -24.09 6.25
CA LYS A 417 30.12 -24.01 5.60
C LYS A 417 29.78 -22.62 5.07
N LEU A 418 30.58 -21.62 5.38
CA LEU A 418 30.34 -20.25 4.94
C LEU A 418 30.60 -20.14 3.44
N THR A 419 29.69 -19.46 2.74
CA THR A 419 29.79 -19.09 1.31
C THR A 419 31.16 -18.45 1.04
N SER A 420 31.89 -18.80 -0.01
CA SER A 420 33.23 -18.22 -0.21
C SER A 420 33.17 -16.70 -0.51
N ALA A 421 34.26 -15.97 -0.23
CA ALA A 421 34.32 -14.53 -0.50
C ALA A 421 34.17 -14.22 -2.01
N GLY A 422 34.76 -15.05 -2.87
CA GLY A 422 34.65 -14.91 -4.33
C GLY A 422 33.23 -15.16 -4.84
N ASP A 423 32.56 -16.21 -4.34
CA ASP A 423 31.17 -16.51 -4.71
C ASP A 423 30.22 -15.42 -4.21
N THR A 424 30.49 -14.85 -3.03
CA THR A 424 29.70 -13.76 -2.45
C THR A 424 29.72 -12.53 -3.35
N VAL A 425 30.92 -12.08 -3.74
CA VAL A 425 31.08 -10.90 -4.61
C VAL A 425 30.46 -11.17 -5.98
N THR A 426 30.71 -12.35 -6.55
CA THR A 426 30.12 -12.76 -7.83
C THR A 426 28.60 -12.70 -7.78
N TYR A 427 27.98 -13.34 -6.79
CA TYR A 427 26.52 -13.36 -6.66
C TYR A 427 25.92 -11.97 -6.41
N ALA A 428 26.57 -11.14 -5.60
CA ALA A 428 26.13 -9.77 -5.36
C ALA A 428 26.16 -8.93 -6.64
N VAL A 429 27.21 -9.06 -7.46
CA VAL A 429 27.33 -8.33 -8.72
C VAL A 429 26.36 -8.85 -9.77
N ASP A 430 26.20 -10.17 -9.89
CA ASP A 430 25.20 -10.80 -10.77
C ASP A 430 23.79 -10.28 -10.47
N GLU A 431 23.45 -10.13 -9.19
CA GLU A 431 22.14 -9.62 -8.80
C GLU A 431 21.95 -8.14 -9.16
N ILE A 432 23.02 -7.32 -9.09
CA ILE A 432 23.02 -5.92 -9.55
C ILE A 432 22.79 -5.85 -11.06
N GLU A 433 23.55 -6.63 -11.84
CA GLU A 433 23.42 -6.71 -13.31
C GLU A 433 22.00 -7.13 -13.73
N ARG A 434 21.45 -8.15 -13.05
CA ARG A 434 20.10 -8.66 -13.31
C ARG A 434 19.02 -7.59 -13.17
N GLN A 435 19.20 -6.61 -12.28
CA GLN A 435 18.20 -5.54 -12.11
C GLN A 435 18.08 -4.64 -13.34
N VAL A 436 19.19 -4.40 -14.03
CA VAL A 436 19.21 -3.56 -15.23
C VAL A 436 18.64 -4.34 -16.42
N GLY A 437 18.98 -5.63 -16.55
CA GLY A 437 18.41 -6.53 -17.56
C GLY A 437 16.89 -6.64 -17.48
N ASP A 438 16.35 -6.97 -16.30
CA ASP A 438 14.91 -7.10 -16.07
C ASP A 438 14.14 -5.77 -16.27
N ALA A 439 14.80 -4.63 -16.04
CA ALA A 439 14.21 -3.31 -16.22
C ALA A 439 14.16 -2.91 -17.71
N ALA A 440 15.19 -3.24 -18.48
CA ALA A 440 15.23 -3.02 -19.93
C ALA A 440 14.15 -3.83 -20.65
N GLU A 441 13.92 -5.09 -20.25
CA GLU A 441 12.86 -5.94 -20.79
C GLU A 441 11.45 -5.40 -20.46
N ARG A 442 11.25 -4.89 -19.24
CA ARG A 442 9.99 -4.25 -18.81
C ARG A 442 9.74 -2.89 -19.48
N GLY A 443 10.78 -2.19 -19.92
CA GLY A 443 10.66 -0.94 -20.67
C GLY A 443 10.31 -1.14 -22.16
N ALA A 444 10.67 -2.29 -22.73
CA ALA A 444 10.37 -2.64 -24.14
C ALA A 444 9.01 -3.31 -24.33
N GLY A 445 8.47 -3.96 -23.29
CA GLY A 445 7.11 -4.49 -23.27
C GLY A 445 6.16 -3.55 -22.54
N GLY A 446 5.44 -2.72 -23.30
CA GLY A 446 4.43 -1.80 -22.78
C GLY A 446 3.54 -2.41 -21.69
N ALA A 447 3.37 -1.63 -20.63
CA ALA A 447 2.50 -1.81 -19.47
C ALA A 447 1.32 -2.78 -19.67
N SER A 448 1.46 -4.02 -19.20
CA SER A 448 0.40 -4.75 -18.52
C SER A 448 1.01 -5.99 -17.83
N ALA A 449 0.94 -6.03 -16.49
CA ALA A 449 0.92 -7.22 -15.64
C ALA A 449 1.40 -6.84 -14.23
N GLY A 450 0.53 -6.17 -13.47
CA GLY A 450 0.68 -6.09 -12.02
C GLY A 450 0.61 -7.49 -11.41
N SER A 451 1.71 -7.96 -10.84
CA SER A 451 1.77 -9.21 -10.07
C SER A 451 0.86 -9.13 -8.84
N SER A 452 -0.24 -9.90 -8.86
CA SER A 452 -1.21 -10.05 -7.78
C SER A 452 -0.76 -11.11 -6.77
N VAL A 453 -0.45 -10.68 -5.54
CA VAL A 453 -0.57 -11.56 -4.37
C VAL A 453 -1.95 -11.28 -3.77
N THR A 454 -2.79 -12.31 -3.77
CA THR A 454 -4.22 -12.31 -3.45
C THR A 454 -4.56 -11.65 -2.11
N ARG A 455 -4.80 -10.34 -2.17
CA ARG A 455 -5.54 -9.61 -1.13
C ARG A 455 -6.98 -10.08 -1.23
N LEU A 456 -7.49 -10.76 -0.20
CA LEU A 456 -8.93 -11.04 -0.08
C LEU A 456 -9.71 -9.75 -0.36
N GLU A 457 -10.52 -9.78 -1.39
CA GLU A 457 -11.38 -8.66 -1.76
C GLU A 457 -12.42 -8.48 -0.64
N ARG A 458 -12.51 -7.28 -0.05
CA ARG A 458 -13.39 -7.00 1.10
C ARG A 458 -14.38 -5.91 0.75
N LEU A 459 -15.55 -5.93 1.40
CA LEU A 459 -16.57 -4.90 1.25
C LEU A 459 -15.96 -3.51 1.54
N ALA A 460 -16.17 -2.56 0.63
CA ALA A 460 -15.71 -1.20 0.86
C ALA A 460 -16.59 -0.54 1.93
N THR A 461 -16.03 0.42 2.67
CA THR A 461 -16.78 1.15 3.71
C THR A 461 -17.94 1.94 3.12
N ASP A 462 -17.80 2.44 1.89
CA ASP A 462 -18.85 3.20 1.22
C ASP A 462 -20.03 2.30 0.76
N ASP A 463 -19.78 0.99 0.58
CA ASP A 463 -20.81 -0.01 0.22
C ASP A 463 -21.51 -0.63 1.43
N ALA A 464 -20.91 -0.45 2.61
CA ALA A 464 -21.32 -1.15 3.82
C ALA A 464 -22.76 -0.82 4.25
N LEU A 465 -23.23 0.40 3.96
CA LEU A 465 -24.62 0.78 4.23
C LEU A 465 -25.62 -0.07 3.43
N TYR A 466 -25.35 -0.33 2.15
CA TYR A 466 -26.24 -1.18 1.33
C TYR A 466 -26.33 -2.60 1.87
N TRP A 467 -25.25 -3.14 2.42
CA TRP A 467 -25.26 -4.45 3.08
C TRP A 467 -25.99 -4.42 4.43
N ILE A 468 -25.70 -3.43 5.28
CA ILE A 468 -26.26 -3.33 6.65
C ILE A 468 -27.77 -3.08 6.61
N MET A 469 -28.26 -2.33 5.61
CA MET A 469 -29.68 -2.02 5.47
C MET A 469 -30.54 -3.26 5.22
N THR A 470 -30.05 -4.26 4.50
CA THR A 470 -30.83 -5.47 4.19
C THR A 470 -31.32 -6.22 5.44
N PRO A 471 -30.44 -6.69 6.36
CA PRO A 471 -30.90 -7.35 7.58
C PRO A 471 -31.55 -6.40 8.58
N ALA A 472 -31.29 -5.09 8.49
CA ALA A 472 -31.78 -4.11 9.46
C ALA A 472 -33.17 -3.57 9.15
N LEU A 473 -33.50 -3.43 7.86
CA LEU A 473 -34.70 -2.75 7.35
C LEU A 473 -35.51 -3.60 6.38
N GLY A 474 -35.00 -4.76 5.96
CA GLY A 474 -35.71 -5.67 5.06
C GLY A 474 -35.63 -5.32 3.57
N TRP A 475 -34.93 -4.24 3.21
CA TRP A 475 -34.83 -3.77 1.82
C TRP A 475 -33.41 -3.76 1.24
N SER A 476 -33.32 -3.87 -0.08
CA SER A 476 -32.06 -3.83 -0.84
C SER A 476 -32.19 -2.91 -2.05
N VAL A 477 -31.11 -2.22 -2.44
CA VAL A 477 -31.12 -1.43 -3.68
C VAL A 477 -30.74 -2.34 -4.85
N VAL A 478 -31.64 -2.41 -5.83
CA VAL A 478 -31.52 -3.21 -7.05
C VAL A 478 -31.31 -2.27 -8.23
N LEU A 479 -30.36 -2.60 -9.09
CA LEU A 479 -30.14 -1.97 -10.40
C LEU A 479 -30.64 -2.91 -11.49
N GLN A 480 -31.14 -2.35 -12.59
CA GLN A 480 -31.67 -3.11 -13.73
C GLN A 480 -31.23 -2.49 -15.06
N ILE A 481 -30.69 -3.31 -15.96
CA ILE A 481 -30.53 -2.95 -17.38
C ILE A 481 -31.61 -3.68 -18.18
N VAL A 482 -32.33 -2.94 -19.00
CA VAL A 482 -33.36 -3.47 -19.90
C VAL A 482 -32.90 -3.29 -21.35
N TRP A 483 -32.91 -4.36 -22.14
CA TRP A 483 -32.73 -4.32 -23.59
C TRP A 483 -34.02 -4.67 -24.30
N VAL A 484 -34.28 -3.97 -25.40
CA VAL A 484 -35.39 -4.26 -26.32
C VAL A 484 -34.81 -4.48 -27.71
N LEU A 485 -35.10 -5.63 -28.31
CA LEU A 485 -34.65 -6.03 -29.63
C LEU A 485 -35.87 -6.34 -30.50
N ASP A 486 -35.80 -5.98 -31.78
CA ASP A 486 -36.86 -6.30 -32.75
C ASP A 486 -36.76 -7.75 -33.25
N ASP A 487 -35.60 -8.39 -33.07
CA ASP A 487 -35.34 -9.78 -33.42
C ASP A 487 -35.43 -10.70 -32.20
N GLU A 488 -35.87 -11.94 -32.42
CA GLU A 488 -35.73 -13.02 -31.46
C GLU A 488 -34.26 -13.43 -31.31
N ILE A 489 -33.76 -13.50 -30.07
CA ILE A 489 -32.42 -14.04 -29.79
C ILE A 489 -32.49 -15.55 -29.53
N SER A 490 -31.44 -16.28 -29.90
CA SER A 490 -31.42 -17.72 -29.70
C SER A 490 -31.19 -18.10 -28.22
N PRO A 491 -31.71 -19.24 -27.74
CA PRO A 491 -31.41 -19.76 -26.41
C PRO A 491 -29.90 -19.93 -26.13
N GLU A 492 -29.12 -20.23 -27.17
CA GLU A 492 -27.66 -20.35 -27.09
C GLU A 492 -27.00 -19.00 -26.79
N ALA A 493 -27.44 -17.92 -27.44
CA ALA A 493 -26.96 -16.56 -27.19
C ALA A 493 -27.26 -16.13 -25.73
N LEU A 494 -28.47 -16.42 -25.25
CA LEU A 494 -28.86 -16.15 -23.86
C LEU A 494 -28.03 -16.97 -22.86
N THR A 495 -27.76 -18.24 -23.17
CA THR A 495 -26.92 -19.13 -22.36
C THR A 495 -25.47 -18.64 -22.31
N ALA A 496 -24.93 -18.19 -23.44
CA ALA A 496 -23.59 -17.61 -23.54
C ALA A 496 -23.47 -16.32 -22.71
N MET A 497 -24.47 -15.44 -22.81
CA MET A 497 -24.56 -14.22 -21.99
C MET A 497 -24.57 -14.54 -20.49
N ASN A 498 -25.42 -15.49 -20.06
CA ASN A 498 -25.48 -15.94 -18.67
C ASN A 498 -24.15 -16.55 -18.19
N THR A 499 -23.49 -17.34 -19.05
CA THR A 499 -22.19 -17.95 -18.76
C THR A 499 -21.10 -16.90 -18.59
N ALA A 500 -21.12 -15.84 -19.39
CA ALA A 500 -20.21 -14.71 -19.24
C ALA A 500 -20.44 -13.98 -17.92
N LEU A 501 -21.69 -13.76 -17.51
CA LEU A 501 -22.02 -13.18 -16.19
C LEU A 501 -21.53 -14.05 -15.02
N VAL A 502 -21.65 -15.38 -15.13
CA VAL A 502 -21.10 -16.36 -14.16
C VAL A 502 -19.57 -16.27 -14.07
N ARG A 503 -18.89 -15.94 -15.16
CA ARG A 503 -17.43 -15.77 -15.22
C ARG A 503 -16.98 -14.36 -14.80
N GLY A 504 -17.88 -13.40 -14.94
CA GLY A 504 -17.66 -11.98 -14.70
C GLY A 504 -17.75 -11.55 -13.23
N PRO A 505 -17.65 -10.23 -12.99
CA PRO A 505 -17.48 -9.65 -11.66
C PRO A 505 -18.76 -9.61 -10.81
N LEU A 506 -19.94 -9.87 -11.40
CA LEU A 506 -21.20 -9.91 -10.65
C LEU A 506 -21.37 -11.22 -9.86
N HIS A 507 -20.70 -12.29 -10.27
CA HIS A 507 -20.88 -13.63 -9.71
C HIS A 507 -20.05 -13.88 -8.44
N ARG A 508 -20.55 -13.36 -7.31
CA ARG A 508 -19.86 -13.36 -6.02
C ARG A 508 -20.82 -13.57 -4.86
N ILE A 509 -20.27 -13.88 -3.69
CA ILE A 509 -20.96 -14.05 -2.41
C ILE A 509 -20.23 -13.26 -1.33
N LEU A 510 -20.96 -12.62 -0.42
CA LEU A 510 -20.38 -11.91 0.72
C LEU A 510 -20.34 -12.83 1.94
N LYS A 511 -19.14 -13.12 2.46
CA LYS A 511 -18.95 -13.87 3.71
C LYS A 511 -18.71 -12.92 4.87
N THR A 512 -19.58 -13.02 5.86
CA THR A 512 -19.46 -12.30 7.14
C THR A 512 -18.32 -12.85 8.00
N THR A 513 -17.94 -12.09 9.01
CA THR A 513 -16.84 -12.41 9.94
C THR A 513 -17.31 -12.26 11.38
N ASP A 514 -16.78 -13.12 12.26
CA ASP A 514 -17.00 -13.08 13.70
C ASP A 514 -16.06 -12.10 14.43
N VAL A 515 -15.09 -11.53 13.72
CA VAL A 515 -14.14 -10.57 14.28
C VAL A 515 -14.75 -9.16 14.25
N TYR A 516 -15.03 -8.63 15.43
CA TYR A 516 -15.57 -7.28 15.60
C TYR A 516 -14.66 -6.22 14.96
N GLY A 517 -15.25 -5.31 14.18
CA GLY A 517 -14.53 -4.26 13.43
C GLY A 517 -13.91 -4.72 12.11
N ALA A 518 -13.91 -6.02 11.79
CA ALA A 518 -13.43 -6.53 10.51
C ALA A 518 -14.52 -6.45 9.44
N ARG A 519 -14.12 -6.13 8.20
CA ARG A 519 -15.04 -6.03 7.08
C ARG A 519 -15.37 -7.41 6.50
N PRO A 520 -16.62 -7.65 6.05
CA PRO A 520 -16.95 -8.84 5.28
C PRO A 520 -16.07 -9.00 4.03
N ARG A 521 -15.92 -10.24 3.57
CA ARG A 521 -15.08 -10.59 2.42
C ARG A 521 -15.93 -11.08 1.24
N TRP A 522 -15.51 -10.74 0.04
CA TRP A 522 -16.07 -11.29 -1.18
C TRP A 522 -15.40 -12.64 -1.49
N GLU A 523 -16.22 -13.62 -1.85
CA GLU A 523 -15.79 -14.91 -2.39
C GLU A 523 -16.57 -15.16 -3.69
N ARG A 524 -16.14 -16.13 -4.51
CA ARG A 524 -16.91 -16.53 -5.68
C ARG A 524 -18.17 -17.27 -5.24
N ALA A 525 -19.31 -16.98 -5.85
CA ALA A 525 -20.50 -17.77 -5.61
C ALA A 525 -20.25 -19.21 -6.14
N PRO A 526 -20.65 -20.26 -5.40
CA PRO A 526 -20.41 -21.64 -5.81
C PRO A 526 -21.35 -22.08 -6.94
N ASP A 527 -22.57 -21.54 -6.97
CA ASP A 527 -23.65 -21.98 -7.86
C ASP A 527 -23.98 -20.92 -8.89
N ALA A 528 -24.02 -21.30 -10.16
CA ALA A 528 -24.42 -20.45 -11.28
C ALA A 528 -25.96 -20.41 -11.42
N PRO A 529 -26.61 -19.23 -11.32
CA PRO A 529 -28.04 -19.14 -11.59
C PRO A 529 -28.32 -19.34 -13.09
N PRO A 530 -29.32 -20.14 -13.49
CA PRO A 530 -29.77 -20.17 -14.88
C PRO A 530 -30.49 -18.85 -15.24
N PRO A 531 -30.52 -18.46 -16.53
CA PRO A 531 -31.37 -17.35 -16.95
C PRO A 531 -32.85 -17.74 -16.79
N ALA A 532 -33.68 -16.78 -16.41
CA ALA A 532 -35.13 -16.94 -16.38
C ALA A 532 -35.70 -16.63 -17.77
N ILE A 533 -36.57 -17.50 -18.29
CA ILE A 533 -37.21 -17.31 -19.59
C ILE A 533 -38.71 -17.40 -19.39
N ASP A 534 -39.43 -16.38 -19.83
CA ASP A 534 -40.89 -16.34 -19.72
C ASP A 534 -41.53 -17.20 -20.82
N ASP A 535 -42.56 -17.96 -20.44
CA ASP A 535 -43.26 -18.87 -21.37
C ASP A 535 -44.14 -18.12 -22.38
N PHE A 536 -44.63 -16.94 -22.00
CA PHE A 536 -45.62 -16.17 -22.78
C PHE A 536 -45.00 -14.88 -23.33
N PRO A 537 -45.34 -14.49 -24.57
CA PRO A 537 -44.92 -13.22 -25.12
C PRO A 537 -45.60 -12.06 -24.38
N ILE A 538 -44.93 -10.91 -24.34
CA ILE A 538 -45.44 -9.66 -23.77
C ILE A 538 -45.71 -8.62 -24.86
N ALA A 539 -46.72 -7.77 -24.68
CA ALA A 539 -46.98 -6.65 -25.58
C ALA A 539 -45.88 -5.59 -25.46
N GLU A 540 -45.61 -4.86 -26.55
CA GLU A 540 -44.61 -3.77 -26.56
C GLU A 540 -44.95 -2.66 -25.54
N SER A 541 -46.24 -2.43 -25.28
CA SER A 541 -46.73 -1.47 -24.28
C SER A 541 -46.52 -1.93 -22.84
N ASP A 542 -46.26 -3.21 -22.62
CA ASP A 542 -46.13 -3.80 -21.28
C ASP A 542 -44.66 -3.98 -20.86
N ILE A 543 -43.70 -3.61 -21.72
CA ILE A 543 -42.26 -3.77 -21.47
C ILE A 543 -41.83 -3.05 -20.18
N ASP A 544 -42.27 -1.81 -19.98
CA ASP A 544 -41.88 -1.02 -18.82
C ASP A 544 -42.47 -1.60 -17.52
N THR A 545 -43.70 -2.09 -17.57
CA THR A 545 -44.40 -2.78 -16.47
C THR A 545 -43.73 -4.12 -16.14
N TRP A 546 -43.43 -4.94 -17.16
CA TRP A 546 -42.73 -6.21 -17.03
C TRP A 546 -41.36 -6.03 -16.36
N ALA A 547 -40.60 -5.02 -16.79
CA ALA A 547 -39.31 -4.72 -16.18
C ALA A 547 -39.46 -4.18 -14.75
N ALA A 548 -40.48 -3.37 -14.45
CA ALA A 548 -40.75 -2.91 -13.09
C ALA A 548 -41.11 -4.07 -12.14
N GLU A 549 -41.94 -5.02 -12.59
CA GLU A 549 -42.30 -6.22 -11.83
C GLU A 549 -41.07 -7.08 -11.52
N GLU A 550 -40.20 -7.28 -12.53
CA GLU A 550 -38.95 -8.01 -12.36
C GLU A 550 -38.06 -7.37 -11.28
N MET A 551 -37.85 -6.06 -11.34
CA MET A 551 -37.02 -5.35 -10.36
C MET A 551 -37.64 -5.36 -8.95
N ALA A 552 -38.97 -5.34 -8.85
CA ALA A 552 -39.70 -5.39 -7.59
C ALA A 552 -39.70 -6.79 -6.94
N THR A 553 -39.60 -7.87 -7.72
CA THR A 553 -39.81 -9.25 -7.23
C THR A 553 -38.58 -10.15 -7.31
N VAL A 554 -37.50 -9.73 -7.97
CA VAL A 554 -36.28 -10.53 -8.14
C VAL A 554 -35.70 -11.00 -6.79
N PRO A 555 -35.44 -12.31 -6.59
CA PRO A 555 -35.01 -12.84 -5.29
C PRO A 555 -33.47 -12.77 -5.12
N LEU A 556 -32.93 -11.55 -5.08
CA LEU A 556 -31.49 -11.33 -4.91
C LEU A 556 -31.05 -11.44 -3.44
N ASP A 557 -29.84 -11.94 -3.21
CA ASP A 557 -29.27 -12.13 -1.88
C ASP A 557 -27.74 -12.22 -1.95
N VAL A 558 -27.07 -11.21 -1.39
CA VAL A 558 -25.61 -11.09 -1.43
C VAL A 558 -24.90 -12.16 -0.60
N GLU A 559 -25.48 -12.58 0.53
CA GLU A 559 -24.85 -13.54 1.46
C GLU A 559 -25.01 -14.99 0.99
N ASN A 560 -26.00 -15.25 0.14
CA ASN A 560 -26.22 -16.53 -0.53
C ASN A 560 -25.76 -16.56 -2.00
N GLY A 561 -25.09 -15.51 -2.48
CA GLY A 561 -24.44 -15.47 -3.79
C GLY A 561 -25.36 -15.17 -4.98
N ARG A 562 -26.64 -14.88 -4.73
CA ARG A 562 -27.62 -14.47 -5.74
C ARG A 562 -27.53 -12.96 -5.98
N CYS A 563 -26.37 -12.48 -6.42
CA CYS A 563 -26.12 -11.04 -6.60
C CYS A 563 -26.76 -10.45 -7.86
N TRP A 564 -27.17 -11.28 -8.82
CA TRP A 564 -27.73 -10.86 -10.10
C TRP A 564 -28.67 -11.93 -10.67
N ARG A 565 -29.53 -11.53 -11.61
CA ARG A 565 -30.39 -12.41 -12.41
C ARG A 565 -30.55 -11.86 -13.83
N LEU A 566 -30.48 -12.73 -14.83
CA LEU A 566 -30.83 -12.43 -16.21
C LEU A 566 -32.21 -13.05 -16.52
N ARG A 567 -33.15 -12.26 -17.03
CA ARG A 567 -34.50 -12.68 -17.45
C ARG A 567 -34.77 -12.27 -18.90
N ALA A 568 -35.46 -13.11 -19.65
CA ALA A 568 -35.83 -12.87 -21.04
C ALA A 568 -37.33 -13.15 -21.28
N ALA A 569 -37.96 -12.34 -22.13
CA ALA A 569 -39.30 -12.57 -22.64
C ALA A 569 -39.35 -12.27 -24.15
N ARG A 570 -40.20 -13.00 -24.89
CA ARG A 570 -40.49 -12.68 -26.29
C ARG A 570 -41.50 -11.54 -26.34
N THR A 571 -41.46 -10.71 -27.37
CA THR A 571 -42.52 -9.73 -27.61
C THR A 571 -43.56 -10.31 -28.58
N GLU A 572 -44.80 -9.81 -28.51
CA GLU A 572 -45.85 -10.18 -29.49
C GLU A 572 -45.48 -9.80 -30.93
N SER A 573 -44.60 -8.81 -31.10
CA SER A 573 -44.02 -8.38 -32.39
C SER A 573 -42.97 -9.35 -32.94
N GLY A 574 -42.57 -10.39 -32.18
CA GLY A 574 -41.56 -11.36 -32.59
C GLY A 574 -40.12 -11.00 -32.21
N GLY A 575 -39.93 -9.98 -31.38
CA GLY A 575 -38.66 -9.55 -30.83
C GLY A 575 -38.35 -10.16 -29.45
N THR A 576 -37.34 -9.62 -28.76
CA THR A 576 -36.94 -10.04 -27.41
C THR A 576 -36.74 -8.84 -26.48
N VAL A 577 -37.20 -9.00 -25.24
CA VAL A 577 -36.86 -8.11 -24.12
C VAL A 577 -36.01 -8.87 -23.11
N LEU A 578 -34.93 -8.23 -22.65
CA LEU A 578 -34.04 -8.76 -21.62
C LEU A 578 -33.99 -7.82 -20.43
N SER A 579 -33.92 -8.40 -19.23
CA SER A 579 -33.66 -7.70 -17.98
C SER A 579 -32.49 -8.34 -17.24
N LEU A 580 -31.43 -7.58 -17.01
CA LEU A 580 -30.38 -7.95 -16.06
C LEU A 580 -30.59 -7.16 -14.77
N CYS A 581 -30.92 -7.82 -13.67
CA CYS A 581 -30.99 -7.22 -12.34
C CYS A 581 -29.72 -7.55 -11.54
N ALA A 582 -29.23 -6.60 -10.73
CA ALA A 582 -28.10 -6.80 -9.83
C ALA A 582 -28.23 -5.99 -8.54
N LEU A 583 -27.70 -6.50 -7.42
CA LEU A 583 -27.67 -5.76 -6.17
C LEU A 583 -26.62 -4.63 -6.23
N HIS A 584 -27.02 -3.43 -5.78
CA HIS A 584 -26.13 -2.27 -5.74
C HIS A 584 -24.94 -2.47 -4.78
N VAL A 585 -25.09 -3.31 -3.74
CA VAL A 585 -23.97 -3.68 -2.85
C VAL A 585 -22.87 -4.46 -3.58
N ALA A 586 -23.21 -5.14 -4.67
CA ALA A 586 -22.23 -5.81 -5.51
C ALA A 586 -21.62 -4.80 -6.51
N THR A 587 -22.42 -3.99 -7.18
CA THR A 587 -21.92 -3.11 -8.26
C THR A 587 -22.63 -1.77 -8.28
N ASP A 588 -21.94 -0.73 -8.76
CA ASP A 588 -22.62 0.48 -9.21
C ASP A 588 -23.09 0.36 -10.67
N GLY A 589 -23.79 1.38 -11.17
CA GLY A 589 -24.36 1.39 -12.52
C GLY A 589 -23.32 1.30 -13.65
N ARG A 590 -22.12 1.87 -13.49
CA ARG A 590 -21.05 1.74 -14.50
C ARG A 590 -20.43 0.34 -14.48
N GLY A 591 -20.21 -0.22 -13.29
CA GLY A 591 -19.75 -1.60 -13.15
C GLY A 591 -20.76 -2.60 -13.73
N MET A 592 -22.06 -2.32 -13.57
CA MET A 592 -23.13 -3.13 -14.16
C MET A 592 -23.16 -3.03 -15.68
N LEU A 593 -23.05 -1.82 -16.25
CA LEU A 593 -23.00 -1.60 -17.70
C LEU A 593 -21.79 -2.27 -18.34
N ALA A 594 -20.62 -2.23 -17.68
CA ALA A 594 -19.43 -2.92 -18.14
C ALA A 594 -19.61 -4.46 -18.15
N ALA A 595 -20.18 -5.03 -17.07
CA ALA A 595 -20.46 -6.46 -17.00
C ALA A 595 -21.51 -6.90 -18.05
N ALA A 596 -22.48 -6.02 -18.31
CA ALA A 596 -23.51 -6.21 -19.31
C ALA A 596 -22.95 -6.20 -20.74
N ALA A 597 -22.03 -5.28 -21.05
CA ALA A 597 -21.32 -5.22 -22.33
C ALA A 597 -20.46 -6.46 -22.58
N GLU A 598 -19.71 -6.92 -21.58
CA GLU A 598 -18.92 -8.14 -21.66
C GLU A 598 -19.80 -9.38 -21.91
N ALA A 599 -20.95 -9.45 -21.24
CA ALA A 599 -21.90 -10.52 -21.43
C ALA A 599 -22.58 -10.49 -22.81
N ALA A 600 -22.93 -9.30 -23.30
CA ALA A 600 -23.49 -9.10 -24.62
C ALA A 600 -22.47 -9.49 -25.72
N ALA A 601 -21.20 -9.08 -25.62
CA ALA A 601 -20.15 -9.50 -26.54
C ALA A 601 -20.02 -11.04 -26.64
N ALA A 602 -20.07 -11.73 -25.49
CA ALA A 602 -19.96 -13.19 -25.43
C ALA A 602 -21.15 -13.91 -26.11
N SER A 603 -22.30 -13.26 -26.22
CA SER A 603 -23.51 -13.86 -26.80
C SER A 603 -23.42 -14.10 -28.32
N GLY A 604 -22.53 -13.40 -29.02
CA GLY A 604 -22.26 -13.59 -30.45
C GLY A 604 -21.22 -14.68 -30.78
N ALA A 605 -20.55 -15.24 -29.76
CA ALA A 605 -19.50 -16.25 -29.95
C ALA A 605 -20.05 -17.69 -29.90
N PRO A 606 -19.51 -18.65 -30.68
CA PRO A 606 -19.86 -20.06 -30.55
C PRO A 606 -19.71 -20.56 -29.10
N LEU A 607 -20.68 -21.34 -28.59
CA LEU A 607 -20.66 -21.85 -27.19
C LEU A 607 -19.34 -22.55 -26.82
N ASP A 608 -18.69 -23.26 -27.76
CA ASP A 608 -17.39 -23.91 -27.55
C ASP A 608 -16.23 -22.92 -27.36
N SER A 609 -16.31 -21.74 -27.98
CA SER A 609 -15.37 -20.63 -27.81
C SER A 609 -15.67 -19.77 -26.57
N ALA A 610 -16.95 -19.65 -26.21
CA ALA A 610 -17.38 -19.06 -24.95
C ALA A 610 -17.02 -19.97 -23.76
N THR A 611 -16.89 -21.28 -23.96
CA THR A 611 -16.49 -22.25 -22.93
C THR A 611 -14.99 -22.55 -22.89
N GLY A 612 -14.27 -22.38 -24.01
CA GLY A 612 -12.85 -22.72 -24.17
C GLY A 612 -11.84 -21.65 -23.72
N GLY A 613 -10.97 -22.02 -22.78
CA GLY A 613 -9.61 -21.45 -22.64
C GLY A 613 -9.41 -20.14 -21.87
N VAL A 614 -10.45 -19.33 -21.63
CA VAL A 614 -10.34 -18.14 -20.78
C VAL A 614 -10.63 -18.53 -19.33
N THR A 615 -9.59 -18.50 -18.48
CA THR A 615 -9.72 -18.74 -17.04
C THR A 615 -10.71 -17.75 -16.43
N PRO A 616 -11.62 -18.18 -15.51
CA PRO A 616 -12.47 -17.26 -14.78
C PRO A 616 -11.64 -16.13 -14.19
N ARG A 617 -12.07 -14.88 -14.36
CA ARG A 617 -11.33 -13.75 -13.80
C ARG A 617 -11.18 -13.98 -12.30
N PRO A 618 -9.96 -14.08 -11.75
CA PRO A 618 -9.80 -14.41 -10.35
C PRO A 618 -10.38 -13.26 -9.52
N LEU A 619 -11.44 -13.51 -8.77
CA LEU A 619 -11.62 -12.80 -7.51
C LEU A 619 -10.34 -13.11 -6.72
N ASN A 620 -9.67 -12.10 -6.15
CA ASN A 620 -8.38 -12.26 -5.47
C ASN A 620 -8.53 -13.08 -4.16
N VAL A 621 -8.97 -14.33 -4.25
CA VAL A 621 -9.35 -15.21 -3.17
C VAL A 621 -8.66 -16.56 -3.43
N PRO A 622 -7.90 -17.10 -2.47
CA PRO A 622 -7.40 -18.47 -2.57
C PRO A 622 -8.59 -19.43 -2.66
N ASP A 623 -8.52 -20.44 -3.54
CA ASP A 623 -9.56 -21.46 -3.71
C ASP A 623 -10.20 -21.84 -2.36
N ALA A 624 -11.53 -21.80 -2.34
CA ALA A 624 -12.36 -21.89 -1.14
C ALA A 624 -12.06 -23.13 -0.26
N ASP A 625 -11.41 -24.15 -0.82
CA ASP A 625 -11.10 -25.42 -0.16
C ASP A 625 -9.75 -25.50 0.58
N THR A 626 -8.82 -24.55 0.44
CA THR A 626 -7.45 -24.73 1.00
C THR A 626 -7.01 -23.72 2.08
N ALA A 627 -7.75 -22.63 2.30
CA ALA A 627 -7.42 -21.67 3.36
C ALA A 627 -7.87 -22.17 4.75
N SER A 628 -6.93 -22.64 5.58
CA SER A 628 -7.18 -23.02 6.98
C SER A 628 -7.95 -21.93 7.74
N ARG A 629 -8.99 -22.27 8.53
CA ARG A 629 -9.79 -21.32 9.33
C ARG A 629 -8.95 -20.29 10.09
N SER A 630 -7.78 -20.68 10.58
CA SER A 630 -6.82 -19.81 11.26
C SER A 630 -6.31 -18.65 10.39
N ARG A 631 -6.00 -18.88 9.10
CA ARG A 631 -5.58 -17.84 8.15
C ARG A 631 -6.68 -16.82 7.87
N ARG A 632 -7.94 -17.29 7.70
CA ARG A 632 -9.10 -16.41 7.51
C ARG A 632 -9.31 -15.51 8.74
N ARG A 633 -9.27 -16.10 9.94
CA ARG A 633 -9.39 -15.35 11.19
C ARG A 633 -8.26 -14.34 11.41
N LEU A 634 -7.01 -14.68 11.06
CA LEU A 634 -5.88 -13.75 11.09
C LEU A 634 -6.06 -12.57 10.11
N ALA A 635 -6.56 -12.84 8.90
CA ALA A 635 -6.86 -11.79 7.94
C ALA A 635 -7.97 -10.86 8.43
N ASP A 636 -8.97 -11.40 9.13
CA ASP A 636 -10.06 -10.62 9.72
C ASP A 636 -9.55 -9.75 10.89
N VAL A 637 -8.71 -10.29 11.79
CA VAL A 637 -8.05 -9.50 12.85
C VAL A 637 -7.16 -8.39 12.27
N ALA A 638 -6.41 -8.68 11.21
CA ALA A 638 -5.60 -7.67 10.53
C ALA A 638 -6.47 -6.55 9.95
N ASP A 639 -7.60 -6.88 9.33
CA ASP A 639 -8.51 -5.88 8.78
C ASP A 639 -9.18 -5.03 9.88
N ALA A 640 -9.61 -5.65 10.99
CA ALA A 640 -10.13 -4.91 12.15
C ALA A 640 -9.13 -3.88 12.68
N CYS A 641 -7.85 -4.25 12.80
CA CYS A 641 -6.78 -3.32 13.19
C CYS A 641 -6.60 -2.17 12.17
N VAL A 642 -6.74 -2.45 10.87
CA VAL A 642 -6.71 -1.42 9.83
C VAL A 642 -7.89 -0.46 10.00
N GLN A 643 -9.10 -0.97 10.26
CA GLN A 643 -10.30 -0.15 10.45
C GLN A 643 -10.19 0.74 11.69
N VAL A 644 -9.61 0.27 12.81
CA VAL A 644 -9.32 1.14 13.97
C VAL A 644 -8.41 2.30 13.57
N GLY A 645 -7.40 2.04 12.75
CA GLY A 645 -6.51 3.07 12.23
C GLY A 645 -7.18 4.03 11.24
N GLU A 646 -8.15 3.57 10.45
CA GLU A 646 -8.98 4.43 9.58
C GLU A 646 -9.94 5.30 10.41
N VAL A 647 -10.55 4.77 11.48
CA VAL A 647 -11.35 5.55 12.44
C VAL A 647 -10.53 6.67 13.08
N ALA A 648 -9.34 6.35 13.60
CA ALA A 648 -8.48 7.35 14.23
C ALA A 648 -8.08 8.47 13.25
N ARG A 649 -7.70 8.10 12.00
CA ARG A 649 -7.43 9.07 10.94
C ARG A 649 -8.67 9.88 10.55
N GLY A 650 -9.81 9.21 10.47
CA GLY A 650 -11.12 9.78 10.15
C GLY A 650 -11.53 10.85 11.14
N LEU A 651 -11.43 10.57 12.45
CA LEU A 651 -11.67 11.53 13.53
C LEU A 651 -10.75 12.75 13.44
N VAL A 652 -9.45 12.55 13.19
CA VAL A 652 -8.50 13.67 13.02
C VAL A 652 -8.87 14.52 11.81
N ARG A 653 -9.19 13.90 10.67
CA ARG A 653 -9.62 14.63 9.46
C ARG A 653 -10.92 15.37 9.67
N ALA A 654 -11.91 14.74 10.30
CA ALA A 654 -13.18 15.36 10.65
C ALA A 654 -12.99 16.61 11.54
N VAL A 655 -12.13 16.53 12.56
CA VAL A 655 -11.82 17.68 13.44
C VAL A 655 -11.06 18.79 12.70
N VAL A 656 -10.09 18.42 11.86
CA VAL A 656 -9.34 19.41 11.04
C VAL A 656 -10.28 20.11 10.08
N GLU A 657 -11.15 19.36 9.41
CA GLU A 657 -12.10 19.91 8.45
C GLU A 657 -13.19 20.72 9.14
N GLN A 658 -13.69 20.28 10.31
CA GLN A 658 -14.64 21.05 11.12
C GLN A 658 -14.07 22.41 11.58
N ARG A 659 -12.75 22.49 11.81
CA ARG A 659 -12.06 23.76 12.15
C ARG A 659 -11.78 24.64 10.95
N ARG A 660 -11.75 24.06 9.74
CA ARG A 660 -11.57 24.76 8.47
C ARG A 660 -12.90 25.16 7.85
N SER A 661 -13.97 24.44 8.15
CA SER A 661 -15.35 24.73 7.74
C SER A 661 -15.88 25.89 8.57
N VAL A 662 -15.37 27.08 8.27
CA VAL A 662 -16.15 28.32 8.35
C VAL A 662 -16.81 28.40 6.97
N ASP A 663 -18.13 28.57 6.92
CA ASP A 663 -18.96 28.70 5.70
C ASP A 663 -19.45 27.40 5.01
N VAL A 664 -20.18 26.53 5.73
CA VAL A 664 -21.21 25.71 5.07
C VAL A 664 -22.50 26.51 5.12
N GLU A 665 -22.92 27.06 3.98
CA GLU A 665 -24.22 27.73 3.88
C GLU A 665 -25.33 26.73 4.27
N PRO A 666 -26.28 27.13 5.13
CA PRO A 666 -27.42 26.29 5.50
C PRO A 666 -28.21 25.83 4.27
N ASP A 667 -28.80 24.63 4.29
CA ASP A 667 -29.66 24.17 3.20
C ASP A 667 -30.85 25.16 3.04
N PRO A 668 -30.96 25.86 1.89
CA PRO A 668 -31.91 26.97 1.73
C PRO A 668 -33.35 26.53 1.53
N ARG A 669 -33.61 25.21 1.45
CA ARG A 669 -34.96 24.67 1.22
C ARG A 669 -35.83 24.85 2.49
N PRO A 670 -37.17 24.94 2.37
CA PRO A 670 -38.09 24.84 3.51
C PRO A 670 -38.19 23.40 4.05
N ASP A 671 -38.56 23.24 5.31
CA ASP A 671 -38.90 21.92 5.86
C ASP A 671 -40.17 21.38 5.18
N ARG A 672 -40.18 20.08 4.87
CA ARG A 672 -41.34 19.37 4.30
C ARG A 672 -41.81 18.30 5.28
N PRO A 673 -43.08 17.85 5.19
CA PRO A 673 -43.52 16.67 5.92
C PRO A 673 -42.60 15.47 5.63
N PRO A 674 -42.33 14.61 6.62
CA PRO A 674 -41.52 13.41 6.45
C PRO A 674 -42.02 12.56 5.27
N LEU A 675 -41.10 11.92 4.55
CA LEU A 675 -41.46 11.16 3.35
C LEU A 675 -42.42 9.99 3.63
N PHE A 676 -42.42 9.39 4.82
CA PHE A 676 -43.38 8.34 5.15
C PHE A 676 -44.83 8.82 5.22
N GLU A 677 -45.07 10.11 5.48
CA GLU A 677 -46.41 10.72 5.42
C GLU A 677 -46.83 11.01 3.98
N ARG A 678 -45.86 11.36 3.12
CA ARG A 678 -46.08 11.68 1.70
C ARG A 678 -46.12 10.43 0.80
N SER A 679 -45.48 9.35 1.22
CA SER A 679 -45.46 8.02 0.59
C SER A 679 -45.89 6.95 1.61
N PRO A 680 -47.19 6.89 1.96
CA PRO A 680 -47.67 5.97 2.99
C PRO A 680 -47.57 4.50 2.57
N ASN A 681 -47.63 4.19 1.27
CA ASN A 681 -47.58 2.81 0.78
C ASN A 681 -46.17 2.35 0.41
N ALA A 682 -45.16 3.23 0.54
CA ALA A 682 -43.80 3.01 0.07
C ALA A 682 -43.75 2.57 -1.41
N ARG A 683 -44.69 3.08 -2.21
CA ARG A 683 -44.81 2.74 -3.63
C ARG A 683 -43.89 3.62 -4.46
N PHE A 684 -43.23 2.97 -5.41
CA PHE A 684 -42.40 3.60 -6.43
C PHE A 684 -43.15 3.65 -7.76
N THR A 685 -42.95 4.74 -8.51
CA THR A 685 -43.47 4.88 -9.87
C THR A 685 -42.36 5.06 -10.87
N TYR A 686 -42.54 4.59 -12.11
CA TYR A 686 -41.53 4.69 -13.16
C TYR A 686 -42.04 5.33 -14.44
N ALA A 687 -41.14 6.07 -15.09
CA ALA A 687 -41.25 6.45 -16.49
C ALA A 687 -39.88 6.37 -17.16
N THR A 688 -39.84 5.87 -18.39
CA THR A 688 -38.62 5.84 -19.21
C THR A 688 -38.89 6.53 -20.54
N ALA A 689 -37.96 7.39 -20.97
CA ALA A 689 -38.04 8.09 -22.23
C ALA A 689 -36.79 7.84 -23.07
N THR A 690 -36.98 7.72 -24.38
CA THR A 690 -35.94 7.65 -25.38
C THR A 690 -36.06 8.83 -26.34
N VAL A 691 -34.94 9.48 -26.62
CA VAL A 691 -34.82 10.70 -27.42
C VAL A 691 -33.66 10.58 -28.41
N PRO A 692 -33.75 11.11 -29.64
CA PRO A 692 -32.62 11.08 -30.57
C PRO A 692 -31.41 11.86 -30.02
N THR A 693 -30.22 11.27 -30.08
CA THR A 693 -28.99 11.85 -29.50
C THR A 693 -28.65 13.20 -30.13
N ASP A 694 -28.76 13.33 -31.45
CA ASP A 694 -28.46 14.56 -32.17
C ASP A 694 -29.40 15.72 -31.77
N VAL A 695 -30.69 15.40 -31.57
CA VAL A 695 -31.70 16.35 -31.09
C VAL A 695 -31.38 16.79 -29.67
N TRP A 696 -31.14 15.82 -28.77
CA TRP A 696 -30.84 16.10 -27.36
C TRP A 696 -29.62 17.00 -27.21
N GLU A 697 -28.54 16.72 -27.93
CA GLU A 697 -27.31 17.51 -27.89
C GLU A 697 -27.48 18.89 -28.53
N ARG A 698 -28.22 18.97 -29.63
CA ARG A 698 -28.53 20.24 -30.30
C ARG A 698 -29.35 21.16 -29.40
N VAL A 699 -30.46 20.66 -28.84
CA VAL A 699 -31.33 21.45 -27.94
C VAL A 699 -30.56 21.89 -26.70
N ALA A 700 -29.73 21.02 -26.12
CA ALA A 700 -28.86 21.39 -25.01
C ALA A 700 -27.89 22.53 -25.39
N ALA A 701 -27.29 22.47 -26.58
CA ALA A 701 -26.33 23.48 -27.06
C ALA A 701 -26.99 24.82 -27.40
N GLU A 702 -28.18 24.80 -28.02
CA GLU A 702 -28.98 26.01 -28.33
C GLU A 702 -29.29 26.83 -27.07
N HIS A 703 -29.45 26.15 -25.94
CA HIS A 703 -29.68 26.77 -24.63
C HIS A 703 -28.40 26.93 -23.79
N GLY A 704 -27.21 26.90 -24.40
CA GLY A 704 -25.93 27.18 -23.71
C GLY A 704 -25.43 26.07 -22.76
N GLY A 705 -26.05 24.89 -22.83
CA GLY A 705 -25.82 23.75 -21.93
C GLY A 705 -24.93 22.63 -22.49
N THR A 706 -25.07 21.46 -21.87
CA THR A 706 -24.54 20.16 -22.29
C THR A 706 -25.61 19.09 -22.05
N SER A 707 -25.42 17.87 -22.55
CA SER A 707 -26.33 16.75 -22.26
C SER A 707 -26.59 16.56 -20.75
N ASN A 708 -25.58 16.78 -19.91
CA ASN A 708 -25.73 16.70 -18.45
C ASN A 708 -26.61 17.80 -17.87
N THR A 709 -26.47 19.04 -18.35
CA THR A 709 -27.32 20.15 -17.85
C THR A 709 -28.74 20.04 -18.38
N MET A 710 -28.91 19.51 -19.60
CA MET A 710 -30.22 19.20 -20.16
C MET A 710 -30.93 18.12 -19.34
N PHE A 711 -30.23 17.07 -18.94
CA PHE A 711 -30.78 16.03 -18.07
C PHE A 711 -31.21 16.58 -16.71
N ILE A 712 -30.38 17.43 -16.10
CA ILE A 712 -30.73 18.14 -14.87
C ILE A 712 -31.98 19.01 -15.07
N ALA A 713 -32.06 19.74 -16.18
CA ALA A 713 -33.18 20.62 -16.50
C ALA A 713 -34.48 19.83 -16.64
N ALA A 714 -34.50 18.78 -17.47
CA ALA A 714 -35.68 17.95 -17.68
C ALA A 714 -36.19 17.30 -16.37
N VAL A 715 -35.30 16.69 -15.58
CA VAL A 715 -35.71 16.05 -14.31
C VAL A 715 -36.19 17.08 -13.28
N SER A 716 -35.55 18.24 -13.22
CA SER A 716 -35.95 19.31 -12.29
C SER A 716 -37.25 20.00 -12.72
N GLY A 717 -37.46 20.16 -14.03
CA GLY A 717 -38.68 20.71 -14.63
C GLY A 717 -39.88 19.79 -14.37
N LEU A 718 -39.72 18.49 -14.60
CA LEU A 718 -40.68 17.45 -14.22
C LEU A 718 -41.05 17.53 -12.73
N LEU A 719 -40.05 17.61 -11.85
CA LEU A 719 -40.29 17.70 -10.41
C LEU A 719 -41.03 19.00 -10.03
N ARG A 720 -40.82 20.09 -10.77
CA ARG A 720 -41.55 21.34 -10.59
C ARG A 720 -42.98 21.24 -11.07
N SER A 721 -43.20 20.66 -12.24
CA SER A 721 -44.52 20.52 -12.85
C SER A 721 -45.43 19.56 -12.09
N SER A 722 -44.86 18.64 -11.30
CA SER A 722 -45.62 17.81 -10.34
C SER A 722 -46.09 18.60 -9.10
N GLY A 723 -45.58 19.81 -8.89
CA GLY A 723 -45.87 20.64 -7.72
C GLY A 723 -44.99 20.39 -6.50
N PHE A 724 -43.96 19.53 -6.60
CA PHE A 724 -43.08 19.18 -5.47
C PHE A 724 -42.26 20.36 -4.95
N ALA A 725 -41.82 21.24 -5.85
CA ALA A 725 -41.08 22.45 -5.52
C ALA A 725 -41.74 23.70 -6.14
N PRO A 726 -42.53 24.47 -5.35
CA PRO A 726 -43.18 25.69 -5.83
C PRO A 726 -42.20 26.73 -6.38
N ARG A 727 -42.72 27.72 -7.13
CA ARG A 727 -41.92 28.86 -7.63
C ARG A 727 -41.15 29.55 -6.51
N GLY A 728 -39.86 29.82 -6.76
CA GLY A 728 -38.94 30.44 -5.79
C GLY A 728 -38.37 29.50 -4.72
N VAL A 729 -38.81 28.24 -4.65
CA VAL A 729 -38.18 27.23 -3.77
C VAL A 729 -37.06 26.52 -4.54
N PRO A 730 -35.82 26.49 -4.00
CA PRO A 730 -34.71 25.84 -4.68
C PRO A 730 -34.85 24.32 -4.70
N ILE A 731 -34.40 23.69 -5.78
CA ILE A 731 -34.32 22.23 -5.91
C ILE A 731 -32.88 21.80 -5.63
N LYS A 732 -32.68 20.86 -4.70
CA LYS A 732 -31.37 20.24 -4.48
C LYS A 732 -31.23 19.04 -5.39
N VAL A 733 -30.40 19.16 -6.41
CA VAL A 733 -30.06 18.09 -7.33
C VAL A 733 -28.74 17.47 -6.91
N GLY A 734 -28.70 16.16 -6.70
CA GLY A 734 -27.43 15.49 -6.47
C GLY A 734 -26.95 14.78 -7.74
N VAL A 735 -25.66 14.93 -8.01
CA VAL A 735 -24.99 14.43 -9.21
C VAL A 735 -23.91 13.44 -8.75
N PRO A 736 -24.08 12.14 -9.02
CA PRO A 736 -23.04 11.15 -8.76
C PRO A 736 -21.86 11.32 -9.74
N VAL A 737 -20.64 11.14 -9.25
CA VAL A 737 -19.38 11.37 -9.98
C VAL A 737 -18.49 10.14 -9.86
N ASP A 738 -18.03 9.63 -11.00
CA ASP A 738 -17.07 8.52 -11.02
C ASP A 738 -15.71 8.97 -10.45
N GLN A 739 -15.14 8.14 -9.57
CA GLN A 739 -13.82 8.34 -8.95
C GLN A 739 -12.77 7.33 -9.44
N ARG A 740 -13.07 6.54 -10.47
CA ARG A 740 -12.10 5.61 -11.05
C ARG A 740 -11.02 6.36 -11.83
N GLU A 741 -9.75 6.05 -11.56
CA GLU A 741 -8.57 6.53 -12.28
C GLU A 741 -7.64 5.36 -12.62
N GLY A 742 -7.23 5.22 -13.89
CA GLY A 742 -6.33 4.13 -14.33
C GLY A 742 -6.95 2.73 -14.13
N ASP A 743 -6.16 1.79 -13.59
CA ASP A 743 -6.57 0.40 -13.29
C ASP A 743 -7.41 0.29 -12.00
N ASP A 744 -8.31 1.23 -11.73
CA ASP A 744 -9.16 1.19 -10.52
C ASP A 744 -10.22 0.08 -10.62
N GLU A 745 -9.93 -1.05 -9.97
CA GLU A 745 -10.81 -2.23 -9.95
C GLU A 745 -12.00 -2.12 -8.98
N ARG A 746 -12.18 -0.99 -8.27
CA ARG A 746 -13.32 -0.81 -7.35
C ARG A 746 -14.63 -0.87 -8.12
N ARG A 747 -15.51 -1.79 -7.69
CA ARG A 747 -16.80 -2.05 -8.34
C ARG A 747 -17.86 -1.00 -8.02
N ASN A 748 -17.75 -0.32 -6.88
CA ASN A 748 -18.46 0.91 -6.57
C ASN A 748 -17.45 2.02 -6.26
N ALA A 749 -17.47 3.09 -7.05
CA ALA A 749 -16.49 4.18 -6.97
C ALA A 749 -17.13 5.54 -7.25
N ILE A 750 -18.25 5.83 -6.60
CA ILE A 750 -19.04 7.05 -6.83
C ILE A 750 -18.90 8.02 -5.65
N ALA A 751 -18.80 9.32 -5.94
CA ALA A 751 -19.06 10.38 -4.97
C ALA A 751 -20.18 11.30 -5.43
N GLY A 752 -21.09 11.69 -4.52
CA GLY A 752 -22.14 12.66 -4.83
C GLY A 752 -21.69 14.10 -4.62
N VAL A 753 -22.04 14.99 -5.55
CA VAL A 753 -22.05 16.44 -5.33
C VAL A 753 -23.48 16.96 -5.33
N SER A 754 -23.79 18.00 -4.55
CA SER A 754 -25.10 18.66 -4.60
C SER A 754 -25.02 20.00 -5.31
N VAL A 755 -26.00 20.24 -6.15
CA VAL A 755 -26.23 21.47 -6.92
C VAL A 755 -27.58 22.02 -6.48
N TYR A 756 -27.62 23.29 -6.10
CA TYR A 756 -28.86 23.97 -5.74
C TYR A 756 -29.33 24.80 -6.93
N LEU A 757 -30.54 24.52 -7.41
CA LEU A 757 -31.16 25.23 -8.51
C LEU A 757 -32.17 26.23 -7.93
N ALA A 758 -31.76 27.49 -7.81
CA ALA A 758 -32.61 28.58 -7.33
C ALA A 758 -33.44 29.22 -8.46
N ASP A 759 -32.85 29.32 -9.64
CA ASP A 759 -33.50 29.85 -10.85
C ASP A 759 -34.28 28.75 -11.58
N GLU A 760 -35.34 29.12 -12.29
CA GLU A 760 -36.20 28.17 -13.02
C GLU A 760 -35.52 27.72 -14.31
N PRO A 761 -35.17 26.43 -14.47
CA PRO A 761 -34.99 25.87 -15.80
C PRO A 761 -36.37 25.80 -16.43
N VAL A 762 -36.72 26.81 -17.22
CA VAL A 762 -37.91 26.80 -18.07
C VAL A 762 -37.47 26.39 -19.47
N ALA A 763 -38.32 25.65 -20.17
CA ALA A 763 -38.11 25.40 -21.57
C ALA A 763 -38.03 26.72 -22.36
N GLY A 764 -36.98 26.87 -23.19
CA GLY A 764 -36.61 28.15 -23.82
C GLY A 764 -35.63 29.02 -23.01
N GLY A 765 -35.22 28.61 -21.80
CA GLY A 765 -34.30 29.36 -20.92
C GLY A 765 -32.83 28.95 -21.02
N ASP A 766 -31.92 29.74 -20.42
CA ASP A 766 -30.47 29.48 -20.46
C ASP A 766 -30.03 28.40 -19.44
N LEU A 767 -29.35 27.36 -19.92
CA LEU A 767 -28.76 26.29 -19.10
C LEU A 767 -27.38 26.66 -18.52
N GLY A 768 -26.83 27.84 -18.88
CA GLY A 768 -25.55 28.35 -18.39
C GLY A 768 -25.46 28.44 -16.86
N GLY A 769 -26.57 28.78 -16.19
CA GLY A 769 -26.67 28.81 -14.72
C GLY A 769 -26.44 27.43 -14.09
N ILE A 770 -27.12 26.39 -14.61
CA ILE A 770 -26.93 24.99 -14.17
C ILE A 770 -25.48 24.57 -14.42
N ARG A 771 -24.93 24.89 -15.59
CA ARG A 771 -23.54 24.57 -15.95
C ARG A 771 -22.55 25.18 -14.96
N ALA A 772 -22.73 26.46 -14.60
CA ALA A 772 -21.89 27.15 -13.64
C ALA A 772 -21.98 26.52 -12.23
N ALA A 773 -23.19 26.17 -11.79
CA ALA A 773 -23.43 25.55 -10.50
C ALA A 773 -22.80 24.15 -10.41
N CYS A 774 -22.94 23.32 -11.46
CA CYS A 774 -22.24 22.04 -11.57
C CYS A 774 -20.71 22.23 -11.52
N LYS A 775 -20.15 23.16 -12.30
CA LYS A 775 -18.71 23.44 -12.31
C LYS A 775 -18.21 23.84 -10.92
N ALA A 776 -18.93 24.70 -10.22
CA ALA A 776 -18.60 25.12 -8.85
C ALA A 776 -18.67 23.95 -7.85
N ALA A 777 -19.61 23.02 -8.02
CA ALA A 777 -19.71 21.81 -7.20
C ALA A 777 -18.53 20.84 -7.46
N PHE A 778 -18.15 20.65 -8.73
CA PHE A 778 -17.00 19.81 -9.11
C PHE A 778 -15.65 20.39 -8.64
N VAL A 779 -15.46 21.72 -8.74
CA VAL A 779 -14.25 22.38 -8.23
C VAL A 779 -14.12 22.20 -6.71
N ARG A 780 -15.22 22.35 -5.96
CA ARG A 780 -15.22 22.07 -4.52
C ARG A 780 -14.82 20.63 -4.21
N LEU A 781 -15.27 19.66 -5.01
CA LEU A 781 -14.89 18.26 -4.88
C LEU A 781 -13.40 18.02 -5.20
N SER A 782 -12.87 18.62 -6.27
CA SER A 782 -11.48 18.43 -6.72
C SER A 782 -10.44 19.09 -5.79
N GLU A 783 -10.82 20.14 -5.08
CA GLU A 783 -10.00 20.76 -4.03
C GLU A 783 -9.90 19.90 -2.74
N GLY A 784 -10.56 18.73 -2.71
CA GLY A 784 -10.49 17.79 -1.59
C GLY A 784 -11.31 18.19 -0.36
N ARG A 785 -12.16 19.21 -0.48
CA ARG A 785 -13.08 19.67 0.57
C ARG A 785 -14.27 18.71 0.67
N ARG A 786 -14.20 17.71 1.55
CA ARG A 786 -15.29 16.78 1.84
C ARG A 786 -15.96 17.17 3.16
N ALA A 787 -17.26 16.94 3.28
CA ALA A 787 -17.97 17.21 4.52
C ALA A 787 -17.35 16.39 5.69
N PRO A 788 -17.19 16.97 6.89
CA PRO A 788 -16.49 16.32 8.01
C PRO A 788 -17.01 14.92 8.35
N HIS A 789 -18.31 14.68 8.18
CA HIS A 789 -18.94 13.38 8.48
C HIS A 789 -18.49 12.25 7.54
N ILE A 790 -18.10 12.54 6.29
CA ILE A 790 -17.61 11.52 5.33
C ILE A 790 -16.34 10.85 5.86
N HIS A 791 -15.51 11.59 6.60
CA HIS A 791 -14.32 11.04 7.22
C HIS A 791 -14.62 10.09 8.39
N LEU A 792 -15.86 10.06 8.87
CA LEU A 792 -16.30 9.19 9.95
C LEU A 792 -16.91 7.86 9.44
N ASN A 793 -17.04 7.66 8.12
CA ASN A 793 -17.54 6.43 7.52
C ASN A 793 -16.92 5.14 8.10
N PRO A 794 -15.61 5.05 8.41
CA PRO A 794 -15.02 3.84 8.99
C PRO A 794 -15.60 3.42 10.35
N LEU A 795 -16.32 4.31 11.07
CA LEU A 795 -17.03 3.95 12.30
C LEU A 795 -18.14 2.93 12.06
N ILE A 796 -18.60 2.76 10.82
CA ILE A 796 -19.66 1.81 10.47
C ILE A 796 -19.35 0.38 10.90
N TRP A 797 -18.08 0.02 10.98
CA TRP A 797 -17.63 -1.32 11.38
C TRP A 797 -17.65 -1.55 12.89
N PHE A 798 -17.80 -0.49 13.68
CA PHE A 798 -17.75 -0.53 15.14
C PHE A 798 -19.07 -0.13 15.80
N LEU A 799 -19.93 0.61 15.12
CA LEU A 799 -21.17 1.06 15.72
C LEU A 799 -22.26 -0.02 15.63
N PRO A 800 -23.12 -0.15 16.67
CA PRO A 800 -24.30 -0.99 16.58
C PRO A 800 -25.22 -0.53 15.44
N THR A 801 -25.87 -1.49 14.75
CA THR A 801 -26.81 -1.22 13.66
C THR A 801 -27.88 -0.19 14.04
N SER A 802 -28.41 -0.24 15.26
CA SER A 802 -29.40 0.72 15.74
C SER A 802 -28.88 2.17 15.79
N LEU A 803 -27.61 2.38 16.09
CA LEU A 803 -26.99 3.70 16.06
C LEU A 803 -26.71 4.14 14.63
N LEU A 804 -26.31 3.21 13.76
CA LEU A 804 -26.13 3.48 12.33
C LEU A 804 -27.43 3.88 11.65
N LEU A 805 -28.54 3.22 11.95
CA LEU A 805 -29.86 3.60 11.48
C LEU A 805 -30.28 4.97 12.02
N LYS A 806 -29.99 5.29 13.28
CA LYS A 806 -30.23 6.63 13.85
C LYS A 806 -29.37 7.69 13.20
N VAL A 807 -28.11 7.41 12.89
CA VAL A 807 -27.20 8.34 12.20
C VAL A 807 -27.57 8.48 10.72
N ALA A 808 -28.02 7.41 10.05
CA ALA A 808 -28.53 7.45 8.70
C ALA A 808 -29.87 8.22 8.64
N GLY A 809 -30.77 8.00 9.60
CA GLY A 809 -32.02 8.74 9.76
C GLY A 809 -31.81 10.21 10.19
N ALA A 810 -30.82 10.50 11.04
CA ALA A 810 -30.40 11.86 11.37
C ALA A 810 -29.57 12.51 10.24
N GLY A 811 -28.93 11.72 9.39
CA GLY A 811 -28.29 12.14 8.14
C GLY A 811 -29.32 12.45 7.05
N ALA A 812 -30.49 11.82 7.09
CA ALA A 812 -31.67 12.26 6.37
C ALA A 812 -32.20 13.61 6.90
N ALA A 813 -31.86 14.01 8.13
CA ALA A 813 -32.02 15.40 8.61
C ALA A 813 -30.96 16.35 7.99
N GLY A 814 -29.91 15.82 7.37
CA GLY A 814 -29.07 16.49 6.36
C GLY A 814 -29.68 16.37 4.96
N ARG A 815 -31.00 16.54 4.86
CA ARG A 815 -31.89 16.52 3.69
C ARG A 815 -31.30 15.94 2.40
N THR A 816 -31.70 14.71 2.09
CA THR A 816 -31.52 14.04 0.78
C THR A 816 -31.79 14.99 -0.40
N PRO A 817 -31.11 14.80 -1.55
CA PRO A 817 -31.45 15.52 -2.77
C PRO A 817 -32.91 15.30 -3.15
N ASP A 818 -33.56 16.35 -3.66
CA ASP A 818 -34.91 16.31 -4.22
C ASP A 818 -34.94 15.55 -5.56
N ALA A 819 -33.82 15.59 -6.27
CA ALA A 819 -33.60 14.86 -7.51
C ALA A 819 -32.21 14.23 -7.50
N MET A 820 -32.12 12.95 -7.85
CA MET A 820 -30.86 12.29 -8.16
C MET A 820 -30.74 12.10 -9.67
N VAL A 821 -29.66 12.63 -10.27
CA VAL A 821 -29.44 12.58 -11.73
C VAL A 821 -28.12 11.88 -12.02
N SER A 822 -28.21 10.56 -12.25
CA SER A 822 -27.05 9.71 -12.51
C SER A 822 -26.81 9.60 -14.01
N ASN A 823 -25.86 10.35 -14.57
CA ASN A 823 -25.46 10.17 -15.96
C ASN A 823 -24.33 9.13 -16.06
N LEU A 824 -24.63 7.99 -16.67
CA LEU A 824 -23.70 6.87 -16.84
C LEU A 824 -22.86 7.01 -18.12
N GLY A 825 -23.26 7.91 -19.01
CA GLY A 825 -22.57 8.22 -20.26
C GLY A 825 -22.82 7.19 -21.34
N ASP A 826 -21.78 6.91 -22.12
CA ASP A 826 -21.88 6.12 -23.32
C ASP A 826 -22.08 4.64 -23.03
N VAL A 827 -23.08 4.06 -23.70
CA VAL A 827 -23.27 2.62 -23.78
C VAL A 827 -22.15 2.03 -24.64
N PRO A 828 -21.37 1.06 -24.11
CA PRO A 828 -20.36 0.36 -24.91
C PRO A 828 -21.00 -0.26 -26.17
N ALA A 829 -20.29 -0.23 -27.30
CA ALA A 829 -20.79 -0.74 -28.57
C ALA A 829 -21.21 -2.21 -28.47
N GLU A 830 -20.49 -2.98 -27.66
CA GLU A 830 -20.75 -4.39 -27.38
C GLU A 830 -22.10 -4.62 -26.66
N ALA A 831 -22.58 -3.65 -25.87
CA ALA A 831 -23.89 -3.74 -25.21
C ALA A 831 -25.07 -3.39 -26.13
N MET A 832 -24.79 -2.91 -27.35
CA MET A 832 -25.79 -2.57 -28.37
C MET A 832 -26.04 -3.70 -29.38
N GLU A 833 -25.43 -4.87 -29.18
CA GLU A 833 -25.65 -6.07 -29.99
C GLU A 833 -25.72 -7.31 -29.09
N ILE A 834 -26.76 -8.14 -29.26
CA ILE A 834 -26.93 -9.39 -28.49
C ILE A 834 -27.22 -10.53 -29.45
N GLY A 835 -26.39 -11.57 -29.43
CA GLY A 835 -26.53 -12.74 -30.30
C GLY A 835 -26.41 -12.40 -31.79
N GLY A 836 -25.65 -11.37 -32.14
CA GLY A 836 -25.58 -10.85 -33.51
C GLY A 836 -26.79 -10.00 -33.93
N ARG A 837 -27.68 -9.65 -32.99
CA ARG A 837 -28.89 -8.85 -33.23
C ARG A 837 -28.74 -7.44 -32.67
N PRO A 838 -29.10 -6.39 -33.42
CA PRO A 838 -29.01 -5.02 -32.93
C PRO A 838 -30.02 -4.77 -31.82
N VAL A 839 -29.59 -4.04 -30.80
CA VAL A 839 -30.46 -3.55 -29.73
C VAL A 839 -31.16 -2.27 -30.20
N ARG A 840 -32.49 -2.27 -30.20
CA ARG A 840 -33.28 -1.09 -30.55
C ARG A 840 -33.30 -0.06 -29.41
N ARG A 841 -33.46 -0.51 -28.17
CA ARG A 841 -33.51 0.36 -26.98
C ARG A 841 -32.78 -0.28 -25.80
N ILE A 842 -32.13 0.56 -25.00
CA ILE A 842 -31.49 0.17 -23.74
C ILE A 842 -31.80 1.21 -22.66
N ALA A 843 -32.12 0.77 -21.45
CA ALA A 843 -32.35 1.62 -20.29
C ALA A 843 -31.64 1.07 -19.05
N LEU A 844 -31.25 1.97 -18.14
CA LEU A 844 -30.81 1.64 -16.79
C LEU A 844 -31.84 2.17 -15.78
N ARG A 845 -32.22 1.32 -14.83
CA ARG A 845 -33.19 1.61 -13.77
C ARG A 845 -32.61 1.19 -12.42
N GLY A 846 -33.17 1.66 -11.33
CA GLY A 846 -32.86 1.12 -10.01
C GLY A 846 -33.85 1.53 -8.93
N MET A 847 -34.13 0.65 -7.98
CA MET A 847 -35.11 0.87 -6.90
C MET A 847 -34.64 0.30 -5.57
N ALA A 848 -35.27 0.71 -4.47
CA ALA A 848 -35.18 -0.03 -3.21
C ALA A 848 -36.28 -1.11 -3.17
N GLN A 849 -35.90 -2.38 -3.26
CA GLN A 849 -36.81 -3.50 -3.15
C GLN A 849 -37.05 -3.85 -1.68
N GLY A 850 -38.31 -4.07 -1.28
CA GLY A 850 -38.66 -4.56 0.06
C GLY A 850 -38.86 -3.47 1.13
N VAL A 851 -39.10 -2.22 0.74
CA VAL A 851 -39.43 -1.13 1.68
C VAL A 851 -40.64 -1.53 2.52
N ASP A 852 -40.54 -1.47 3.84
CA ASP A 852 -41.68 -1.73 4.72
C ASP A 852 -42.51 -0.44 4.92
N PRO A 853 -43.76 -0.37 4.40
CA PRO A 853 -44.61 0.80 4.54
C PRO A 853 -44.99 1.10 6.00
N THR A 854 -44.90 0.11 6.90
CA THR A 854 -45.26 0.25 8.33
C THR A 854 -44.19 0.99 9.15
N THR A 855 -42.99 1.19 8.58
CA THR A 855 -41.89 1.92 9.23
C THR A 855 -41.86 3.38 8.80
N GLU A 856 -41.14 4.24 9.52
CA GLU A 856 -40.97 5.66 9.15
C GLU A 856 -39.87 5.89 8.08
N LEU A 857 -39.08 4.87 7.75
CA LEU A 857 -37.97 5.01 6.80
C LEU A 857 -38.45 4.86 5.36
N ARG A 858 -37.97 5.75 4.48
CA ARG A 858 -38.28 5.78 3.04
C ARG A 858 -37.01 6.00 2.24
N PHE A 859 -36.99 5.50 1.01
CA PHE A 859 -35.83 5.59 0.12
C PHE A 859 -35.99 6.79 -0.82
N GLY A 860 -34.93 7.58 -0.94
CA GLY A 860 -34.92 8.78 -1.76
C GLY A 860 -35.74 9.94 -1.18
N ASP A 861 -35.95 10.96 -2.00
CA ASP A 861 -36.95 12.03 -1.87
C ASP A 861 -37.20 12.58 -3.29
N GLY A 862 -38.42 13.03 -3.60
CA GLY A 862 -38.79 13.47 -4.94
C GLY A 862 -38.58 12.40 -6.01
N VAL A 863 -37.51 12.52 -6.81
CA VAL A 863 -37.20 11.61 -7.93
C VAL A 863 -35.74 11.11 -7.95
N GLN A 864 -35.54 9.93 -8.51
CA GLN A 864 -34.22 9.40 -8.88
C GLN A 864 -34.18 9.06 -10.36
N SER A 865 -33.04 9.26 -11.02
CA SER A 865 -32.96 9.10 -12.47
C SER A 865 -31.59 8.66 -12.96
N TRP A 866 -31.59 7.94 -14.09
CA TRP A 866 -30.41 7.38 -14.72
C TRP A 866 -30.46 7.64 -16.23
N LEU A 867 -29.35 8.12 -16.80
CA LEU A 867 -29.23 8.41 -18.23
C LEU A 867 -28.13 7.55 -18.87
N LEU A 868 -28.44 6.98 -20.04
CA LEU A 868 -27.54 6.30 -20.95
C LEU A 868 -27.54 7.01 -22.31
N ARG A 869 -26.39 7.02 -22.98
CA ARG A 869 -26.23 7.56 -24.34
C ARG A 869 -25.72 6.47 -25.28
N SER A 870 -26.46 6.21 -26.35
CA SER A 870 -25.96 5.50 -27.53
C SER A 870 -25.71 6.51 -28.67
N PRO A 871 -25.06 6.11 -29.78
CA PRO A 871 -24.86 6.99 -30.92
C PRO A 871 -26.17 7.57 -31.49
N GLU A 872 -27.26 6.79 -31.43
CA GLU A 872 -28.54 7.16 -32.04
C GLU A 872 -29.54 7.73 -31.02
N GLN A 873 -29.48 7.29 -29.77
CA GLN A 873 -30.48 7.61 -28.76
C GLN A 873 -29.88 7.91 -27.38
N VAL A 874 -30.46 8.90 -26.70
CA VAL A 874 -30.34 9.09 -25.27
C VAL A 874 -31.57 8.47 -24.61
N THR A 875 -31.37 7.59 -23.64
CA THR A 875 -32.46 7.00 -22.85
C THR A 875 -32.26 7.35 -21.40
N PHE A 876 -33.31 7.80 -20.73
CA PHE A 876 -33.27 8.00 -19.29
C PHE A 876 -34.55 7.54 -18.62
N SER A 877 -34.38 6.98 -17.42
CA SER A 877 -35.46 6.51 -16.57
C SER A 877 -35.59 7.40 -15.35
N VAL A 878 -36.82 7.65 -14.92
CA VAL A 878 -37.18 8.42 -13.73
C VAL A 878 -38.00 7.52 -12.79
N LEU A 879 -37.57 7.46 -11.53
CA LEU A 879 -38.22 6.81 -10.41
C LEU A 879 -38.84 7.90 -9.51
N GLY A 880 -40.16 7.89 -9.33
CA GLY A 880 -40.85 8.70 -8.34
C GLY A 880 -40.84 8.03 -6.97
N CYS A 881 -40.44 8.78 -5.93
CA CYS A 881 -40.39 8.32 -4.54
C CYS A 881 -41.47 8.96 -3.63
N ASP A 882 -42.22 9.93 -4.13
CA ASP A 882 -43.21 10.70 -3.38
C ASP A 882 -44.62 10.50 -3.98
N GLU A 883 -45.43 9.64 -3.34
CA GLU A 883 -46.78 9.29 -3.82
C GLU A 883 -47.74 10.49 -3.86
N SER A 884 -47.48 11.55 -3.08
CA SER A 884 -48.32 12.75 -3.10
C SER A 884 -48.19 13.56 -4.40
N HIS A 885 -47.09 13.37 -5.12
CA HIS A 885 -46.82 14.00 -6.42
C HIS A 885 -46.79 12.99 -7.57
N PHE A 886 -46.52 11.72 -7.28
CA PHE A 886 -46.42 10.63 -8.25
C PHE A 886 -47.26 9.43 -7.79
N PRO A 887 -48.60 9.51 -7.86
CA PRO A 887 -49.49 8.47 -7.33
C PRO A 887 -49.46 7.16 -8.15
N ASP A 888 -49.13 7.25 -9.44
CA ASP A 888 -49.06 6.14 -10.38
C ASP A 888 -48.09 6.44 -11.54
N ASP A 889 -47.72 5.38 -12.27
CA ASP A 889 -46.79 5.47 -13.41
C ASP A 889 -47.34 6.35 -14.54
N GLY A 890 -48.65 6.37 -14.75
CA GLY A 890 -49.29 7.19 -15.78
C GLY A 890 -49.06 8.68 -15.54
N THR A 891 -49.25 9.13 -14.30
CA THR A 891 -49.00 10.52 -13.90
C THR A 891 -47.55 10.92 -14.12
N LEU A 892 -46.59 10.05 -13.78
CA LEU A 892 -45.17 10.33 -13.98
C LEU A 892 -44.80 10.34 -15.48
N ARG A 893 -45.37 9.43 -16.28
CA ARG A 893 -45.21 9.42 -17.75
C ARG A 893 -45.74 10.71 -18.37
N ASP A 894 -46.95 11.14 -18.02
CA ASP A 894 -47.56 12.37 -18.54
C ASP A 894 -46.78 13.64 -18.14
N LEU A 895 -46.14 13.64 -16.97
CA LEU A 895 -45.27 14.75 -16.55
C LEU A 895 -43.97 14.78 -17.35
N LEU A 896 -43.38 13.61 -17.61
CA LEU A 896 -42.16 13.48 -18.40
C LEU A 896 -42.38 13.83 -19.86
N ASP A 897 -43.49 13.34 -20.43
CA ASP A 897 -43.92 13.61 -21.81
C ASP A 897 -44.08 15.12 -22.04
N ARG A 898 -44.88 15.79 -21.20
CA ARG A 898 -45.08 17.24 -21.26
C ARG A 898 -43.80 18.04 -21.03
N GLU A 899 -42.92 17.58 -20.16
CA GLU A 899 -41.65 18.25 -19.94
C GLU A 899 -40.80 18.20 -21.21
N LEU A 900 -40.61 17.02 -21.82
CA LEU A 900 -39.84 16.88 -23.06
C LEU A 900 -40.47 17.62 -24.24
N ASP A 901 -41.80 17.60 -24.36
CA ASP A 901 -42.56 18.40 -25.33
C ASP A 901 -42.31 19.89 -25.17
N SER A 902 -42.22 20.38 -23.92
CA SER A 902 -41.98 21.81 -23.69
C SER A 902 -40.62 22.29 -24.22
N TRP A 903 -39.63 21.38 -24.31
CA TRP A 903 -38.31 21.63 -24.88
C TRP A 903 -38.25 21.39 -26.39
N ASP A 904 -39.38 21.12 -27.06
CA ASP A 904 -39.48 20.76 -28.47
C ASP A 904 -38.62 19.53 -28.83
N ILE A 905 -38.50 18.57 -27.90
CA ILE A 905 -37.70 17.35 -28.08
C ILE A 905 -38.62 16.20 -28.52
N PRO A 906 -38.55 15.73 -29.78
CA PRO A 906 -39.21 14.49 -30.19
C PRO A 906 -38.71 13.32 -29.35
N HIS A 907 -39.64 12.55 -28.79
CA HIS A 907 -39.33 11.49 -27.83
C HIS A 907 -40.31 10.33 -27.93
N HIS A 908 -39.96 9.23 -27.27
CA HIS A 908 -40.80 8.04 -27.11
C HIS A 908 -40.81 7.62 -25.64
N ILE A 909 -41.99 7.64 -25.02
CA ILE A 909 -42.22 7.09 -23.68
C ILE A 909 -42.45 5.58 -23.79
N TRP A 910 -41.80 4.82 -22.89
CA TRP A 910 -41.86 3.36 -22.85
C TRP A 910 -43.14 2.83 -22.19
#